data_AF-A0LQQ1-F1
#
_entry.id   AF-A0LQQ1-F1
#
_cell.length_a   1.000
_cell.length_b   1.000
_cell.length_c   1.000
_cell.angle_alpha   90.00
_cell.angle_beta   90.00
_cell.angle_gamma   90.00
#
_symmetry.space_group_name_H-M   'P 1'
#
loop_
_entity.id
_entity.type
_entity.pdbx_description
1 polymer ?
#
loop_
_entity_poly.entity_id
_entity_poly.type
_entity_poly.pdbx_seq_one_letter_code
_entity_poly.pdbx_strand_id
1 'polypeptide(L)'
;MRSQLLAKIRQRKGLVLLLAVEGFLLLLFPPSLILSASHIAGGDTPSHLPAAVALSESLATGGPLVTWMHGNYAGYPLFLNYFPFPFFIMSLLAAAVPLQVAFKLVTLLPVFGLPAAIYFCLRRFGYADLVAALGSALALPFLVMKENAMWGGNIASTLAGEFCYGIGLVIAVVLTGKVFHDIRDGRSLFRNSLLEGLAALSNGYPLLQFGFASSYFLLRGRFIPYLVALHAIAFGIISFWIVPLIARLPWDTSFNHAWKFESWTEPLPVALFPALPGILFGWAAGRAWFGGNGPAGQRKMPSGGPEQYLWWNVGIALACFGLGPAFGLVDIRFLPFAHVFLILLGAIGWGKVLERFRHQGLWTAVAVLLMLGWAAAGSSTVRTWIQWNYSGFEAKPLRQPFEQVNIHLQGTENSPRVVYEHAEENNGAGTVRAFELLPCFSGRSTLEGLYMQSSITSPFVFYLQSELTRTPSCPFPGYYYSRFDADRAAKHLSLFNVRHVISVSGETGAALDRSPHYHPEIAFPPYRIHTVVDSGNSYVEPLRFRPHRIPWEGWKQTQFEWFRKSSLDVVLVVASEDSPGNYWRQLPPYDGTPENLPRVELTDASAPLVKASATLEKNRIVVETSMPRHPLWLKISFHPDWRIVEGAGELYLVSPSFMMLVPDTPRVVLRFDTSGGVYAAGRYATLLTGLLTVIVFCLRFRQRRRARAGPATGPGADRPQPEIPSLQGEAESPASGTGQTGDRAVYPAVPALVWLVLAAAVALYAWHRDERDPLLLYHKALRAYERAEAGNPTHGDDTLPGRTPATRPGTTMAQAREWFLRCLNRYPLSPVVDHAAHYVAASYMTENKWQDLIDFYESFLAAYPESRIYPEALYEMGAAASLLGRTDVASRRYWQAVTFFPESERAGAAAARLVEISSPGEILGVAREYYARKDFFSAYPLLSALSVGPPSPVQTEAALLCAYVLFHQNRWPDSAKMLVDWLRIHRALADAPGALVTLGQCYLFMGFHKEARHSFREALALDPGLANTQPFRALLRTADELAGSGGQPLDSGVRSR
;
A
#
# COMPACT_ATOMS: atom_id res chain seq x y z
N MET A 1 49.07 -22.98 12.27
CA MET A 1 47.82 -22.46 11.66
C MET A 1 46.99 -21.58 12.59
N ARG A 2 46.61 -22.01 13.82
CA ARG A 2 45.84 -21.18 14.79
C ARG A 2 46.50 -19.83 15.14
N SER A 3 47.82 -19.78 15.30
CA SER A 3 48.56 -18.55 15.66
C SER A 3 48.61 -17.50 14.55
N GLN A 4 48.75 -17.92 13.28
CA GLN A 4 48.71 -17.01 12.12
C GLN A 4 47.30 -16.50 11.83
N LEU A 5 46.27 -17.31 12.09
CA LEU A 5 44.86 -16.89 12.00
C LEU A 5 44.55 -15.83 13.08
N LEU A 6 44.97 -16.08 14.33
CA LEU A 6 44.82 -15.13 15.45
C LEU A 6 45.62 -13.83 15.22
N ALA A 7 46.79 -13.90 14.60
CA ALA A 7 47.59 -12.72 14.24
C ALA A 7 46.95 -11.88 13.11
N LYS A 8 46.34 -12.52 12.09
CA LYS A 8 45.57 -11.84 11.04
C LYS A 8 44.27 -11.23 11.57
N ILE A 9 43.60 -11.88 12.53
CA ILE A 9 42.43 -11.35 13.24
C ILE A 9 42.81 -10.15 14.11
N ARG A 10 43.97 -10.18 14.80
CA ARG A 10 44.51 -9.04 15.56
C ARG A 10 44.76 -7.78 14.71
N GLN A 11 45.01 -7.93 13.41
CA GLN A 11 45.20 -6.82 12.46
C GLN A 11 43.88 -6.24 11.90
N ARG A 12 42.73 -6.88 12.14
CA ARG A 12 41.40 -6.45 11.63
C ARG A 12 40.37 -6.32 12.74
N LYS A 13 40.66 -5.45 13.71
CA LYS A 13 39.81 -5.22 14.90
C LYS A 13 38.38 -4.77 14.53
N GLY A 14 38.23 -3.98 13.47
CA GLY A 14 36.93 -3.53 12.98
C GLY A 14 36.07 -4.66 12.40
N LEU A 15 36.68 -5.67 11.76
CA LEU A 15 35.95 -6.84 11.28
C LEU A 15 35.35 -7.65 12.45
N VAL A 16 36.06 -7.77 13.57
CA VAL A 16 35.53 -8.43 14.78
C VAL A 16 34.32 -7.66 15.33
N LEU A 17 34.39 -6.33 15.34
CA LEU A 17 33.27 -5.49 15.78
C LEU A 17 32.07 -5.56 14.81
N LEU A 18 32.30 -5.65 13.50
CA LEU A 18 31.22 -5.94 12.53
C LEU A 18 30.57 -7.30 12.84
N LEU A 19 31.36 -8.34 13.09
CA LEU A 19 30.80 -9.66 13.45
C LEU A 19 30.00 -9.63 14.76
N ALA A 20 30.33 -8.74 15.71
CA ALA A 20 29.52 -8.53 16.91
C ALA A 20 28.16 -7.87 16.58
N VAL A 21 28.13 -6.91 15.64
CA VAL A 21 26.90 -6.31 15.12
C VAL A 21 26.02 -7.35 14.43
N GLU A 22 26.60 -8.16 13.54
CA GLU A 22 25.88 -9.25 12.86
C GLU A 22 25.41 -10.33 13.86
N GLY A 23 26.23 -10.65 14.86
CA GLY A 23 25.88 -11.57 15.94
C GLY A 23 24.67 -11.11 16.75
N PHE A 24 24.55 -9.81 17.01
CA PHE A 24 23.36 -9.25 17.65
C PHE A 24 22.11 -9.39 16.78
N LEU A 25 22.22 -9.13 15.48
CA LEU A 25 21.10 -9.37 14.56
C LEU A 25 20.70 -10.85 14.56
N LEU A 26 21.65 -11.79 14.55
CA LEU A 26 21.34 -13.23 14.68
C LEU A 26 20.60 -13.57 15.98
N LEU A 27 20.88 -12.87 17.08
CA LEU A 27 20.14 -13.04 18.34
C LEU A 27 18.71 -12.47 18.29
N LEU A 28 18.45 -11.48 17.43
CA LEU A 28 17.09 -10.96 17.20
C LEU A 28 16.24 -11.88 16.31
N PHE A 29 16.85 -12.66 15.43
CA PHE A 29 16.17 -13.59 14.51
C PHE A 29 16.48 -15.05 14.86
N PRO A 30 15.67 -15.70 15.72
CA PRO A 30 15.90 -17.08 16.13
C PRO A 30 15.98 -18.04 14.93
N PRO A 31 17.04 -18.85 14.79
CA PRO A 31 17.17 -19.81 13.69
C PRO A 31 16.01 -20.81 13.60
N SER A 32 15.38 -21.14 14.74
CA SER A 32 14.19 -22.00 14.79
C SER A 32 13.00 -21.42 14.02
N LEU A 33 12.83 -20.10 13.99
CA LEU A 33 11.78 -19.44 13.21
C LEU A 33 12.17 -19.34 11.73
N ILE A 34 13.41 -18.96 11.45
CA ILE A 34 13.89 -18.72 10.08
C ILE A 34 13.99 -20.01 9.27
N LEU A 35 14.44 -21.10 9.90
CA LEU A 35 14.63 -22.41 9.23
C LEU A 35 13.38 -23.30 9.30
N SER A 36 12.30 -22.86 9.95
CA SER A 36 11.03 -23.57 9.91
C SER A 36 10.36 -23.45 8.54
N ALA A 37 9.72 -24.53 8.08
CA ALA A 37 8.99 -24.58 6.81
C ALA A 37 7.58 -23.95 6.89
N SER A 38 7.36 -22.99 7.80
CA SER A 38 6.10 -22.24 7.90
C SER A 38 6.00 -21.13 6.85
N HIS A 39 4.80 -20.86 6.36
CA HIS A 39 4.54 -19.78 5.41
C HIS A 39 4.63 -18.43 6.11
N ILE A 40 5.47 -17.52 5.62
CA ILE A 40 5.66 -16.20 6.22
C ILE A 40 4.30 -15.45 6.32
N ALA A 41 4.04 -14.81 7.45
CA ALA A 41 2.84 -14.04 7.75
C ALA A 41 3.16 -12.52 7.92
N GLY A 42 2.14 -11.70 8.13
CA GLY A 42 2.26 -10.29 8.54
C GLY A 42 2.44 -9.28 7.40
N GLY A 43 1.67 -8.19 7.45
CA GLY A 43 1.71 -7.11 6.45
C GLY A 43 1.44 -7.62 5.03
N ASP A 44 2.17 -7.08 4.07
CA ASP A 44 2.08 -7.41 2.65
C ASP A 44 2.94 -8.61 2.26
N THR A 45 3.88 -8.99 3.12
CA THR A 45 4.90 -10.02 2.83
C THR A 45 4.31 -11.34 2.32
N PRO A 46 3.20 -11.88 2.86
CA PRO A 46 2.60 -13.12 2.35
C PRO A 46 2.14 -13.03 0.90
N SER A 47 1.61 -11.89 0.46
CA SER A 47 1.06 -11.71 -0.89
C SER A 47 2.12 -11.79 -2.00
N HIS A 48 3.41 -11.89 -1.63
CA HIS A 48 4.52 -12.19 -2.53
C HIS A 48 4.77 -13.70 -2.74
N LEU A 49 4.17 -14.57 -1.92
CA LEU A 49 4.30 -16.03 -2.07
C LEU A 49 3.84 -16.54 -3.45
N PRO A 50 2.69 -16.13 -4.01
CA PRO A 50 2.29 -16.53 -5.36
C PRO A 50 3.35 -16.17 -6.42
N ALA A 51 4.01 -15.02 -6.28
CA ALA A 51 5.05 -14.61 -7.22
C ALA A 51 6.33 -15.44 -7.09
N ALA A 52 6.71 -15.82 -5.86
CA ALA A 52 7.84 -16.71 -5.63
C ALA A 52 7.58 -18.11 -6.22
N VAL A 53 6.37 -18.65 -6.04
CA VAL A 53 5.96 -19.93 -6.65
C VAL A 53 5.97 -19.83 -8.18
N ALA A 54 5.32 -18.82 -8.74
CA ALA A 54 5.21 -18.64 -10.19
C ALA A 54 6.58 -18.52 -10.87
N LEU A 55 7.53 -17.79 -10.27
CA LEU A 55 8.89 -17.68 -10.82
C LEU A 55 9.66 -18.99 -10.69
N SER A 56 9.57 -19.66 -9.55
CA SER A 56 10.26 -20.95 -9.32
C SER A 56 9.81 -21.99 -10.35
N GLU A 57 8.51 -22.10 -10.59
CA GLU A 57 7.96 -22.97 -11.63
C GLU A 57 8.43 -22.57 -13.03
N SER A 58 8.36 -21.27 -13.35
CA SER A 58 8.76 -20.78 -14.68
C SER A 58 10.22 -21.11 -14.97
N LEU A 59 11.12 -20.90 -14.00
CA LEU A 59 12.55 -21.25 -14.14
C LEU A 59 12.76 -22.77 -14.27
N ALA A 60 11.99 -23.58 -13.53
CA ALA A 60 12.09 -25.03 -13.59
C ALA A 60 11.65 -25.61 -14.95
N THR A 61 10.66 -24.99 -15.60
CA THR A 61 10.12 -25.44 -16.89
C THR A 61 10.72 -24.71 -18.10
N GLY A 62 11.65 -23.77 -17.90
CA GLY A 62 12.17 -22.91 -18.98
C GLY A 62 11.12 -21.94 -19.55
N GLY A 63 10.13 -21.56 -18.75
CA GLY A 63 9.07 -20.61 -19.10
C GLY A 63 9.54 -19.14 -19.14
N PRO A 64 8.66 -18.22 -19.53
CA PRO A 64 8.98 -16.79 -19.61
C PRO A 64 9.09 -16.16 -18.21
N LEU A 65 9.96 -15.15 -18.10
CA LEU A 65 10.10 -14.36 -16.86
C LEU A 65 8.82 -13.57 -16.54
N VAL A 66 8.26 -12.92 -17.56
CA VAL A 66 7.00 -12.19 -17.45
C VAL A 66 5.88 -13.16 -17.81
N THR A 67 4.99 -13.42 -16.86
CA THR A 67 3.89 -14.39 -16.99
C THR A 67 2.57 -13.75 -16.56
N TRP A 68 1.49 -14.16 -17.20
CA TRP A 68 0.14 -13.80 -16.80
C TRP A 68 -0.29 -14.57 -15.55
N MET A 69 -0.86 -13.87 -14.59
CA MET A 69 -1.46 -14.42 -13.37
C MET A 69 -2.96 -14.16 -13.38
N HIS A 70 -3.77 -15.22 -13.45
CA HIS A 70 -5.25 -15.11 -13.41
C HIS A 70 -5.80 -14.83 -12.00
N GLY A 71 -5.00 -15.15 -10.98
CA GLY A 71 -5.43 -15.31 -9.58
C GLY A 71 -5.95 -14.05 -8.88
N ASN A 72 -5.54 -12.85 -9.29
CA ASN A 72 -5.97 -11.58 -8.69
C ASN A 72 -6.25 -10.56 -9.81
N TYR A 73 -7.00 -9.50 -9.51
CA TYR A 73 -7.31 -8.39 -10.42
C TYR A 73 -7.90 -8.79 -11.78
N ALA A 74 -8.58 -9.92 -11.84
CA ALA A 74 -9.02 -10.55 -13.08
C ALA A 74 -7.89 -10.82 -14.11
N GLY A 75 -6.62 -10.80 -13.69
CA GLY A 75 -5.48 -10.97 -14.56
C GLY A 75 -4.46 -9.83 -14.49
N TYR A 76 -3.16 -10.17 -14.43
CA TYR A 76 -2.07 -9.20 -14.58
C TYR A 76 -0.74 -9.83 -15.04
N PRO A 77 0.13 -9.07 -15.73
CA PRO A 77 1.47 -9.52 -16.12
C PRO A 77 2.47 -9.41 -14.95
N LEU A 78 2.65 -10.50 -14.22
CA LEU A 78 3.63 -10.60 -13.13
C LEU A 78 5.07 -10.40 -13.66
N PHE A 79 5.87 -9.63 -12.91
CA PHE A 79 7.23 -9.19 -13.25
C PHE A 79 7.39 -8.26 -14.45
N LEU A 80 6.29 -7.79 -15.08
CA LEU A 80 6.38 -6.67 -16.02
C LEU A 80 6.60 -5.36 -15.26
N ASN A 81 5.70 -5.05 -14.31
CA ASN A 81 5.73 -3.84 -13.49
C ASN A 81 6.30 -4.06 -12.08
N TYR A 82 6.93 -5.22 -11.83
CA TYR A 82 7.56 -5.54 -10.55
C TYR A 82 8.92 -6.23 -10.71
N PHE A 83 9.71 -6.19 -9.65
CA PHE A 83 11.14 -6.50 -9.66
C PHE A 83 11.43 -8.01 -9.50
N PRO A 84 12.13 -8.66 -10.46
CA PRO A 84 12.31 -10.10 -10.45
C PRO A 84 13.49 -10.61 -9.61
N PHE A 85 14.51 -9.79 -9.32
CA PHE A 85 15.79 -10.28 -8.80
C PHE A 85 15.69 -10.98 -7.43
N PRO A 86 14.99 -10.44 -6.41
CA PRO A 86 14.85 -11.12 -5.13
C PRO A 86 14.19 -12.51 -5.26
N PHE A 87 13.15 -12.62 -6.09
CA PHE A 87 12.46 -13.88 -6.35
C PHE A 87 13.32 -14.87 -7.13
N PHE A 88 14.20 -14.39 -8.01
CA PHE A 88 15.19 -15.23 -8.68
C PHE A 88 16.15 -15.87 -7.67
N ILE A 89 16.60 -15.10 -6.66
CA ILE A 89 17.42 -15.65 -5.56
C ILE A 89 16.62 -16.68 -4.75
N MET A 90 15.36 -16.38 -4.43
CA MET A 90 14.48 -17.33 -3.70
C MET A 90 14.37 -18.64 -4.47
N SER A 91 14.14 -18.59 -5.77
CA SER A 91 14.02 -19.76 -6.64
C SER A 91 15.32 -20.56 -6.71
N LEU A 92 16.47 -19.88 -6.79
CA LEU A 92 17.78 -20.53 -6.78
C LEU A 92 18.05 -21.25 -5.45
N LEU A 93 17.72 -20.63 -4.33
CA LEU A 93 17.85 -21.23 -3.00
C LEU A 93 16.84 -22.37 -2.79
N ALA A 94 15.66 -22.27 -3.38
CA ALA A 94 14.63 -23.31 -3.32
C ALA A 94 15.06 -24.64 -3.96
N ALA A 95 16.13 -24.63 -4.78
CA ALA A 95 16.75 -25.86 -5.27
C ALA A 95 17.49 -26.67 -4.18
N ALA A 96 17.80 -26.05 -3.03
CA ALA A 96 18.55 -26.67 -1.93
C ALA A 96 17.78 -26.74 -0.60
N VAL A 97 16.81 -25.85 -0.39
CA VAL A 97 15.97 -25.78 0.83
C VAL A 97 14.51 -25.59 0.45
N PRO A 98 13.53 -25.86 1.35
CA PRO A 98 12.13 -25.57 1.05
C PRO A 98 11.91 -24.11 0.67
N LEU A 99 10.99 -23.83 -0.26
CA LEU A 99 10.70 -22.48 -0.75
C LEU A 99 10.36 -21.52 0.41
N GLN A 100 9.67 -21.99 1.44
CA GLN A 100 9.34 -21.22 2.65
C GLN A 100 10.62 -20.72 3.36
N VAL A 101 11.63 -21.58 3.49
CA VAL A 101 12.91 -21.22 4.11
C VAL A 101 13.71 -20.29 3.20
N ALA A 102 13.76 -20.58 1.89
CA ALA A 102 14.41 -19.72 0.90
C ALA A 102 13.81 -18.30 0.93
N PHE A 103 12.48 -18.20 1.00
CA PHE A 103 11.76 -16.93 1.09
C PHE A 103 12.23 -16.13 2.32
N LYS A 104 12.20 -16.73 3.51
CA LYS A 104 12.64 -16.10 4.76
C LYS A 104 14.11 -15.67 4.76
N LEU A 105 14.98 -16.47 4.14
CA LEU A 105 16.41 -16.13 4.04
C LEU A 105 16.63 -14.92 3.12
N VAL A 106 15.90 -14.84 2.00
CA VAL A 106 16.02 -13.70 1.08
C VAL A 106 15.45 -12.42 1.69
N THR A 107 14.34 -12.49 2.42
CA THR A 107 13.80 -11.31 3.13
C THR A 107 14.77 -10.75 4.17
N LEU A 108 15.72 -11.54 4.68
CA LEU A 108 16.73 -11.09 5.65
C LEU A 108 17.98 -10.47 5.02
N LEU A 109 18.22 -10.64 3.72
CA LEU A 109 19.35 -10.02 3.02
C LEU A 109 19.51 -8.51 3.27
N PRO A 110 18.45 -7.66 3.28
CA PRO A 110 18.63 -6.25 3.57
C PRO A 110 19.02 -5.97 5.02
N VAL A 111 18.52 -6.76 5.98
CA VAL A 111 18.77 -6.58 7.41
C VAL A 111 20.23 -6.84 7.76
N PHE A 112 20.77 -7.98 7.34
CA PHE A 112 22.18 -8.33 7.53
C PHE A 112 23.11 -7.65 6.50
N GLY A 113 22.57 -7.28 5.34
CA GLY A 113 23.35 -6.64 4.27
C GLY A 113 23.70 -5.18 4.56
N LEU A 114 22.85 -4.43 5.26
CA LEU A 114 23.05 -3.00 5.47
C LEU A 114 24.26 -2.64 6.34
N PRO A 115 24.48 -3.24 7.54
CA PRO A 115 25.66 -2.94 8.35
C PRO A 115 26.97 -3.29 7.63
N ALA A 116 26.99 -4.41 6.91
CA ALA A 116 28.11 -4.83 6.06
C ALA A 116 28.33 -3.87 4.89
N ALA A 117 27.27 -3.43 4.20
CA ALA A 117 27.37 -2.47 3.11
C ALA A 117 27.96 -1.13 3.57
N ILE A 118 27.52 -0.62 4.73
CA ILE A 118 28.07 0.60 5.34
C ILE A 118 29.56 0.43 5.67
N TYR A 119 29.94 -0.70 6.28
CA TYR A 119 31.35 -1.02 6.56
C TYR A 119 32.19 -0.94 5.28
N PHE A 120 31.80 -1.69 4.24
CA PHE A 120 32.57 -1.76 3.01
C PHE A 120 32.57 -0.45 2.23
N CYS A 121 31.47 0.32 2.28
CA CYS A 121 31.37 1.65 1.69
C CYS A 121 32.39 2.61 2.32
N LEU A 122 32.47 2.70 3.65
CA LEU A 122 33.46 3.52 4.36
C LEU A 122 34.90 3.09 4.07
N ARG A 123 35.16 1.77 4.00
CA ARG A 123 36.48 1.25 3.61
C ARG A 123 36.86 1.65 2.18
N ARG A 124 35.89 1.69 1.26
CA ARG A 124 36.12 2.12 -0.14
C ARG A 124 36.35 3.62 -0.26
N PHE A 125 35.72 4.43 0.59
CA PHE A 125 36.05 5.85 0.73
C PHE A 125 37.46 6.11 1.32
N GLY A 126 38.09 5.10 1.91
CA GLY A 126 39.44 5.15 2.45
C GLY A 126 39.52 5.36 3.96
N TYR A 127 38.40 5.34 4.69
CA TYR A 127 38.39 5.49 6.14
C TYR A 127 38.91 4.23 6.85
N ALA A 128 39.47 4.43 8.05
CA ALA A 128 40.06 3.35 8.86
C ALA A 128 39.07 2.24 9.24
N ASP A 129 39.59 1.06 9.52
CA ASP A 129 38.83 -0.14 9.88
C ASP A 129 37.87 0.08 11.07
N LEU A 130 38.31 0.81 12.09
CA LEU A 130 37.51 1.13 13.27
C LEU A 130 36.37 2.11 12.96
N VAL A 131 36.58 3.08 12.06
CA VAL A 131 35.54 4.02 11.62
C VAL A 131 34.45 3.29 10.84
N ALA A 132 34.86 2.36 9.97
CA ALA A 132 33.94 1.51 9.23
C ALA A 132 33.09 0.64 10.18
N ALA A 133 33.70 0.05 11.20
CA ALA A 133 32.98 -0.74 12.21
C ALA A 133 31.99 0.09 13.04
N LEU A 134 32.35 1.33 13.39
CA LEU A 134 31.41 2.25 14.02
C LEU A 134 30.21 2.55 13.12
N GLY A 135 30.44 2.75 11.82
CA GLY A 135 29.35 2.95 10.85
C GLY A 135 28.37 1.78 10.82
N SER A 136 28.86 0.54 10.86
CA SER A 136 27.99 -0.64 10.96
C SER A 136 27.15 -0.65 12.22
N ALA A 137 27.73 -0.28 13.37
CA ALA A 137 26.98 -0.21 14.62
C ALA A 137 25.93 0.92 14.62
N LEU A 138 26.24 2.06 13.99
CA LEU A 138 25.29 3.16 13.80
C LEU A 138 24.12 2.82 12.85
N ALA A 139 24.21 1.72 12.11
CA ALA A 139 23.08 1.21 11.32
C ALA A 139 22.00 0.55 12.19
N LEU A 140 22.36 0.04 13.38
CA LEU A 140 21.43 -0.70 14.24
C LEU A 140 20.23 0.13 14.72
N PRO A 141 20.40 1.38 15.20
CA PRO A 141 19.26 2.24 15.53
C PRO A 141 18.31 2.44 14.34
N PHE A 142 18.85 2.58 13.12
CA PHE A 142 18.04 2.68 11.91
C PHE A 142 17.28 1.38 11.62
N LEU A 143 17.92 0.21 11.78
CA LEU A 143 17.28 -1.08 11.54
C LEU A 143 16.12 -1.38 12.51
N VAL A 144 16.24 -0.97 13.79
CA VAL A 144 15.21 -1.26 14.81
C VAL A 144 14.13 -0.19 14.94
N MET A 145 14.19 0.90 14.17
CA MET A 145 13.16 1.95 14.23
C MET A 145 11.79 1.40 13.83
N LYS A 146 10.72 1.84 14.52
CA LYS A 146 9.35 1.38 14.26
C LYS A 146 8.50 2.43 13.54
N GLU A 147 8.88 3.69 13.66
CA GLU A 147 8.12 4.87 13.21
C GLU A 147 7.95 4.87 11.67
N ASN A 148 8.88 4.22 10.96
CA ASN A 148 8.99 4.27 9.51
C ASN A 148 8.78 2.90 8.86
N ALA A 149 7.77 2.15 9.31
CA ALA A 149 7.47 0.81 8.80
C ALA A 149 7.10 0.79 7.31
N MET A 150 6.58 1.89 6.74
CA MET A 150 6.23 1.97 5.31
C MET A 150 7.31 2.62 4.42
N TRP A 151 8.42 3.12 4.98
CA TRP A 151 9.37 3.92 4.20
C TRP A 151 10.39 3.04 3.46
N GLY A 152 10.80 1.94 4.09
CA GLY A 152 11.73 0.97 3.54
C GLY A 152 13.12 0.96 4.20
N GLY A 153 13.81 -0.17 4.12
CA GLY A 153 15.21 -0.33 4.52
C GLY A 153 15.46 -0.76 5.97
N ASN A 154 14.50 -0.59 6.87
CA ASN A 154 14.57 -1.06 8.27
C ASN A 154 13.88 -2.44 8.45
N ILE A 155 13.96 -3.03 9.65
CA ILE A 155 13.37 -4.36 9.91
C ILE A 155 11.84 -4.31 9.81
N ALA A 156 11.19 -3.30 10.39
CA ALA A 156 9.72 -3.18 10.36
C ALA A 156 9.19 -3.16 8.91
N SER A 157 9.83 -2.38 8.03
CA SER A 157 9.47 -2.33 6.61
C SER A 157 9.79 -3.61 5.86
N THR A 158 10.91 -4.27 6.17
CA THR A 158 11.22 -5.59 5.60
C THR A 158 10.13 -6.60 5.93
N LEU A 159 9.65 -6.60 7.17
CA LEU A 159 8.56 -7.45 7.65
C LEU A 159 7.19 -7.03 7.10
N ALA A 160 7.02 -5.75 6.74
CA ALA A 160 5.82 -5.26 6.09
C ALA A 160 5.74 -5.65 4.61
N GLY A 161 6.85 -6.03 3.96
CA GLY A 161 6.89 -6.44 2.54
C GLY A 161 7.99 -5.76 1.72
N GLU A 162 8.72 -4.80 2.27
CA GLU A 162 9.67 -3.93 1.56
C GLU A 162 11.08 -4.52 1.42
N PHE A 163 11.20 -5.84 1.40
CA PHE A 163 12.50 -6.50 1.27
C PHE A 163 13.16 -6.26 -0.10
N CYS A 164 12.37 -6.19 -1.19
CA CYS A 164 12.89 -5.87 -2.53
C CYS A 164 13.56 -4.49 -2.56
N TYR A 165 12.89 -3.48 -1.98
CA TYR A 165 13.46 -2.14 -1.78
C TYR A 165 14.72 -2.19 -0.92
N GLY A 166 14.69 -2.89 0.22
CA GLY A 166 15.83 -3.00 1.12
C GLY A 166 17.07 -3.60 0.44
N ILE A 167 16.90 -4.67 -0.37
CA ILE A 167 18.00 -5.29 -1.10
C ILE A 167 18.64 -4.28 -2.06
N GLY A 168 17.80 -3.55 -2.80
CA GLY A 168 18.29 -2.52 -3.70
C GLY A 168 18.99 -1.36 -2.97
N LEU A 169 18.49 -0.93 -1.81
CA LEU A 169 19.14 0.06 -0.94
C LEU A 169 20.56 -0.39 -0.54
N VAL A 170 20.70 -1.63 -0.09
CA VAL A 170 22.00 -2.22 0.28
C VAL A 170 22.97 -2.21 -0.91
N ILE A 171 22.49 -2.61 -2.10
CA ILE A 171 23.31 -2.59 -3.33
C ILE A 171 23.73 -1.16 -3.67
N ALA A 172 22.82 -0.18 -3.58
CA ALA A 172 23.12 1.22 -3.84
C ALA A 172 24.20 1.77 -2.90
N VAL A 173 24.15 1.46 -1.59
CA VAL A 173 25.17 1.86 -0.61
C VAL A 173 26.55 1.30 -0.97
N VAL A 174 26.62 0.01 -1.35
CA VAL A 174 27.86 -0.62 -1.82
C VAL A 174 28.37 0.06 -3.10
N LEU A 175 27.47 0.33 -4.04
CA LEU A 175 27.78 0.93 -5.33
C LEU A 175 28.32 2.35 -5.18
N THR A 176 27.75 3.17 -4.29
CA THR A 176 28.21 4.54 -3.99
C THR A 176 29.68 4.56 -3.56
N GLY A 177 30.07 3.75 -2.58
CA GLY A 177 31.47 3.68 -2.14
C GLY A 177 32.40 3.11 -3.22
N LYS A 178 31.94 2.07 -3.93
CA LYS A 178 32.72 1.38 -4.97
C LYS A 178 33.00 2.28 -6.18
N VAL A 179 32.00 3.00 -6.68
CA VAL A 179 32.12 3.92 -7.82
C VAL A 179 33.04 5.07 -7.47
N PHE A 180 32.87 5.70 -6.30
CA PHE A 180 33.74 6.80 -5.88
C PHE A 180 35.23 6.41 -5.84
N HIS A 181 35.53 5.17 -5.45
CA HIS A 181 36.88 4.63 -5.45
C HIS A 181 37.38 4.28 -6.85
N ASP A 182 36.61 3.46 -7.58
CA ASP A 182 37.05 2.82 -8.82
C ASP A 182 37.08 3.78 -10.02
N ILE A 183 36.24 4.82 -10.03
CA ILE A 183 36.09 5.77 -11.14
C ILE A 183 37.38 6.53 -11.46
N ARG A 184 38.21 6.78 -10.44
CA ARG A 184 39.48 7.52 -10.55
C ARG A 184 40.50 6.79 -11.42
N ASP A 185 40.52 5.46 -11.30
CA ASP A 185 41.44 4.58 -12.01
C ASP A 185 40.80 3.92 -13.24
N GLY A 186 39.54 4.25 -13.56
CA GLY A 186 38.76 3.58 -14.61
C GLY A 186 38.59 2.08 -14.38
N ARG A 187 38.59 1.62 -13.12
CA ARG A 187 38.56 0.20 -12.74
C ARG A 187 37.13 -0.30 -12.60
N SER A 188 36.96 -1.63 -12.63
CA SER A 188 35.71 -2.32 -12.29
C SER A 188 34.44 -1.90 -13.04
N LEU A 189 34.53 -1.18 -14.17
CA LEU A 189 33.39 -0.67 -14.93
C LEU A 189 32.21 -1.66 -15.01
N PHE A 190 32.47 -2.86 -15.57
CA PHE A 190 31.45 -3.90 -15.70
C PHE A 190 30.86 -4.37 -14.37
N ARG A 191 31.67 -4.49 -13.31
CA ARG A 191 31.17 -4.92 -11.98
C ARG A 191 30.26 -3.85 -11.38
N ASN A 192 30.55 -2.57 -11.61
CA ASN A 192 29.70 -1.49 -11.13
C ASN A 192 28.41 -1.42 -11.95
N SER A 193 28.49 -1.58 -13.28
CA SER A 193 27.30 -1.67 -14.15
C SER A 193 26.41 -2.87 -13.80
N LEU A 194 27.00 -4.01 -13.48
CA LEU A 194 26.25 -5.18 -13.02
C LEU A 194 25.54 -4.90 -11.70
N LEU A 195 26.22 -4.30 -10.72
CA LEU A 195 25.59 -3.92 -9.45
C LEU A 195 24.46 -2.92 -9.63
N GLU A 196 24.60 -1.93 -10.52
CA GLU A 196 23.51 -1.02 -10.86
C GLU A 196 22.32 -1.76 -11.51
N GLY A 197 22.59 -2.66 -12.45
CA GLY A 197 21.55 -3.51 -13.05
C GLY A 197 20.84 -4.39 -12.01
N LEU A 198 21.57 -4.97 -11.06
CA LEU A 198 20.98 -5.74 -9.95
C LEU A 198 20.17 -4.87 -9.00
N ALA A 199 20.61 -3.63 -8.74
CA ALA A 199 19.83 -2.67 -7.96
C ALA A 199 18.50 -2.36 -8.68
N ALA A 200 18.54 -2.11 -9.99
CA ALA A 200 17.35 -1.86 -10.81
C ALA A 200 16.37 -3.05 -10.82
N LEU A 201 16.89 -4.27 -10.96
CA LEU A 201 16.08 -5.50 -10.91
C LEU A 201 15.61 -5.87 -9.50
N SER A 202 16.10 -5.18 -8.46
CA SER A 202 15.62 -5.30 -7.08
C SER A 202 14.52 -4.29 -6.79
N ASN A 203 14.73 -3.03 -7.17
CA ASN A 203 13.77 -1.94 -6.99
C ASN A 203 14.16 -0.69 -7.82
N GLY A 204 13.17 0.06 -8.30
CA GLY A 204 13.36 1.27 -9.11
C GLY A 204 13.92 2.48 -8.33
N TYR A 205 13.59 2.64 -7.04
CA TYR A 205 14.07 3.77 -6.24
C TYR A 205 15.61 3.80 -6.07
N PRO A 206 16.29 2.68 -5.74
CA PRO A 206 17.75 2.61 -5.74
C PRO A 206 18.40 2.97 -7.08
N LEU A 207 17.80 2.57 -8.21
CA LEU A 207 18.29 2.94 -9.55
C LEU A 207 18.23 4.46 -9.74
N LEU A 208 17.08 5.08 -9.45
CA LEU A 208 16.91 6.53 -9.56
C LEU A 208 17.87 7.28 -8.63
N GLN A 209 17.98 6.85 -7.37
CA GLN A 209 18.89 7.46 -6.40
C GLN A 209 20.34 7.42 -6.89
N PHE A 210 20.84 6.26 -7.30
CA PHE A 210 22.23 6.13 -7.74
C PHE A 210 22.47 6.85 -9.08
N GLY A 211 21.55 6.70 -10.04
CA GLY A 211 21.61 7.34 -11.34
C GLY A 211 21.71 8.86 -11.22
N PHE A 212 20.85 9.48 -10.42
CA PHE A 212 20.93 10.93 -10.17
C PHE A 212 22.11 11.31 -9.29
N ALA A 213 22.54 10.49 -8.34
CA ALA A 213 23.73 10.76 -7.53
C ALA A 213 25.03 10.79 -8.34
N SER A 214 25.10 10.10 -9.49
CA SER A 214 26.27 10.12 -10.36
C SER A 214 26.54 11.50 -11.00
N SER A 215 25.51 12.38 -11.04
CA SER A 215 25.62 13.77 -11.49
C SER A 215 26.68 14.58 -10.73
N TYR A 216 27.04 14.18 -9.50
CA TYR A 216 28.16 14.75 -8.75
C TYR A 216 29.46 14.83 -9.57
N PHE A 217 29.74 13.76 -10.34
CA PHE A 217 30.94 13.67 -11.17
C PHE A 217 30.76 14.39 -12.51
N LEU A 218 29.56 14.33 -13.11
CA LEU A 218 29.21 15.00 -14.36
C LEU A 218 29.33 16.53 -14.25
N LEU A 219 28.75 17.12 -13.20
CA LEU A 219 28.77 18.57 -12.97
C LEU A 219 30.17 19.13 -12.69
N ARG A 220 31.10 18.26 -12.33
CA ARG A 220 32.52 18.61 -12.15
C ARG A 220 33.34 18.39 -13.43
N GLY A 221 32.69 18.08 -14.55
CA GLY A 221 33.29 17.86 -15.87
C GLY A 221 34.19 16.63 -15.93
N ARG A 222 33.93 15.59 -15.10
CA ARG A 222 34.89 14.50 -14.90
C ARG A 222 34.30 13.13 -15.09
N PHE A 223 35.16 12.23 -15.59
CA PHE A 223 34.86 10.82 -15.76
C PHE A 223 33.62 10.53 -16.61
N ILE A 224 33.21 11.49 -17.47
CA ILE A 224 32.02 11.39 -18.32
C ILE A 224 32.01 10.10 -19.14
N PRO A 225 33.10 9.69 -19.83
CA PRO A 225 33.10 8.44 -20.59
C PRO A 225 32.88 7.20 -19.72
N TYR A 226 33.40 7.21 -18.48
CA TYR A 226 33.20 6.11 -17.55
C TYR A 226 31.74 6.01 -17.11
N LEU A 227 31.12 7.14 -16.76
CA LEU A 227 29.72 7.18 -16.30
C LEU A 227 28.74 6.82 -17.41
N VAL A 228 28.93 7.37 -18.61
CA VAL A 228 28.12 7.03 -19.78
C VAL A 228 28.23 5.53 -20.07
N ALA A 229 29.45 4.97 -20.09
CA ALA A 229 29.63 3.54 -20.29
C ALA A 229 29.03 2.72 -19.14
N LEU A 230 29.14 3.18 -17.90
CA LEU A 230 28.62 2.50 -16.72
C LEU A 230 27.11 2.33 -16.80
N HIS A 231 26.39 3.43 -17.03
CA HIS A 231 24.93 3.44 -17.13
C HIS A 231 24.45 2.76 -18.43
N ALA A 232 25.15 2.91 -19.55
CA ALA A 232 24.79 2.25 -20.80
C ALA A 232 24.94 0.72 -20.71
N ILE A 233 26.00 0.22 -20.07
CA ILE A 233 26.17 -1.23 -19.83
C ILE A 233 25.11 -1.71 -18.83
N ALA A 234 24.81 -0.94 -17.77
CA ALA A 234 23.77 -1.31 -16.80
C ALA A 234 22.40 -1.41 -17.48
N PHE A 235 22.02 -0.40 -18.27
CA PHE A 235 20.81 -0.40 -19.08
C PHE A 235 20.77 -1.62 -20.02
N GLY A 236 21.86 -1.86 -20.76
CA GLY A 236 21.99 -3.03 -21.62
C GLY A 236 21.79 -4.36 -20.90
N ILE A 237 22.38 -4.54 -19.71
CA ILE A 237 22.23 -5.75 -18.89
C ILE A 237 20.76 -6.01 -18.54
N ILE A 238 20.00 -4.95 -18.25
CA ILE A 238 18.60 -5.07 -17.83
C ILE A 238 17.60 -4.85 -18.97
N SER A 239 18.05 -4.64 -20.22
CA SER A 239 17.20 -4.37 -21.38
C SER A 239 16.08 -5.39 -21.58
N PHE A 240 16.32 -6.67 -21.27
CA PHE A 240 15.29 -7.72 -21.33
C PHE A 240 14.04 -7.42 -20.47
N TRP A 241 14.17 -6.57 -19.46
CA TRP A 241 13.11 -6.19 -18.52
C TRP A 241 12.74 -4.70 -18.62
N ILE A 242 13.72 -3.78 -18.65
CA ILE A 242 13.41 -2.34 -18.64
C ILE A 242 12.79 -1.84 -19.95
N VAL A 243 13.15 -2.44 -21.10
CA VAL A 243 12.56 -2.08 -22.40
C VAL A 243 11.08 -2.41 -22.46
N PRO A 244 10.62 -3.65 -22.17
CA PRO A 244 9.20 -3.95 -22.13
C PRO A 244 8.46 -3.17 -21.04
N LEU A 245 9.06 -2.98 -19.86
CA LEU A 245 8.48 -2.13 -18.80
C LEU A 245 8.16 -0.72 -19.34
N ILE A 246 9.14 -0.01 -19.89
CA ILE A 246 8.96 1.35 -20.42
C ILE A 246 7.91 1.37 -21.53
N ALA A 247 7.97 0.40 -22.45
CA ALA A 247 7.03 0.32 -23.57
C ALA A 247 5.58 0.00 -23.14
N ARG A 248 5.37 -0.51 -21.92
CA ARG A 248 4.08 -0.92 -21.39
C ARG A 248 3.57 -0.05 -20.23
N LEU A 249 4.28 1.01 -19.84
CA LEU A 249 3.84 1.97 -18.82
C LEU A 249 2.40 2.49 -18.99
N PRO A 250 1.86 2.77 -20.21
CA PRO A 250 0.47 3.22 -20.33
C PRO A 250 -0.59 2.23 -19.79
N TRP A 251 -0.20 0.96 -19.65
CA TRP A 251 -1.03 -0.16 -19.20
C TRP A 251 -0.86 -0.48 -17.70
N ASP A 252 -0.26 0.43 -16.94
CA ASP A 252 -0.19 0.35 -15.48
C ASP A 252 -1.34 1.11 -14.78
N THR A 253 -1.40 0.97 -13.46
CA THR A 253 -2.21 1.84 -12.59
C THR A 253 -1.26 2.66 -11.72
N SER A 254 -1.34 3.98 -11.83
CA SER A 254 -0.51 4.92 -11.06
C SER A 254 -0.80 4.83 -9.55
N PHE A 255 0.26 4.90 -8.75
CA PHE A 255 0.22 4.94 -7.28
C PHE A 255 1.07 6.11 -6.78
N ASN A 256 0.50 7.31 -6.86
CA ASN A 256 1.15 8.58 -6.55
C ASN A 256 0.77 9.07 -5.15
N HIS A 257 1.48 8.60 -4.13
CA HIS A 257 1.27 9.08 -2.76
C HIS A 257 2.27 10.18 -2.41
N ALA A 258 1.74 11.32 -1.96
CA ALA A 258 2.51 12.46 -1.47
C ALA A 258 2.54 12.43 0.07
N TRP A 259 3.69 12.09 0.64
CA TRP A 259 3.82 12.02 2.11
C TRP A 259 3.81 13.41 2.75
N LYS A 260 3.14 13.52 3.89
CA LYS A 260 3.07 14.71 4.72
C LYS A 260 3.60 14.40 6.11
N PHE A 261 4.40 15.30 6.65
CA PHE A 261 4.87 15.23 8.03
C PHE A 261 4.02 16.11 8.93
N GLU A 262 3.67 15.62 10.12
CA GLU A 262 2.98 16.42 11.15
C GLU A 262 4.00 17.14 12.05
N SER A 263 5.18 16.55 12.19
CA SER A 263 6.27 17.01 13.05
C SER A 263 7.63 16.93 12.36
N TRP A 264 8.58 17.76 12.79
CA TRP A 264 9.97 17.70 12.29
C TRP A 264 10.73 16.45 12.79
N THR A 265 10.22 15.77 13.83
CA THR A 265 10.81 14.56 14.39
C THR A 265 10.49 13.31 13.58
N GLU A 266 9.45 13.32 12.75
CA GLU A 266 9.18 12.21 11.80
C GLU A 266 10.29 12.04 10.75
N PRO A 267 10.66 13.06 9.94
CA PRO A 267 11.71 12.91 8.94
C PRO A 267 13.11 12.73 9.54
N LEU A 268 13.31 13.09 10.81
CA LEU A 268 14.56 12.90 11.55
C LEU A 268 14.29 12.20 12.90
N PRO A 269 14.00 10.89 12.88
CA PRO A 269 13.59 10.18 14.08
C PRO A 269 14.71 10.12 15.12
N VAL A 270 14.32 9.97 16.39
CA VAL A 270 15.23 9.82 17.54
C VAL A 270 16.25 8.69 17.31
N ALA A 271 15.88 7.67 16.55
CA ALA A 271 16.78 6.60 16.11
C ALA A 271 18.06 7.10 15.40
N LEU A 272 18.03 8.25 14.72
CA LEU A 272 19.20 8.83 14.04
C LEU A 272 20.04 9.73 14.95
N PHE A 273 19.59 10.04 16.17
CA PHE A 273 20.27 10.97 17.06
C PHE A 273 21.72 10.55 17.38
N PRO A 274 22.08 9.27 17.54
CA PRO A 274 23.47 8.87 17.71
C PRO A 274 24.41 9.30 16.57
N ALA A 275 23.90 9.45 15.34
CA ALA A 275 24.68 9.91 14.20
C ALA A 275 24.85 11.45 14.17
N LEU A 276 23.89 12.21 14.71
CA LEU A 276 23.84 13.68 14.60
C LEU A 276 25.07 14.40 15.20
N PRO A 277 25.55 14.10 16.43
CA PRO A 277 26.76 14.73 16.96
C PRO A 277 27.98 14.46 16.08
N GLY A 278 28.08 13.24 15.53
CA GLY A 278 29.12 12.87 14.57
C GLY A 278 29.11 13.79 13.35
N ILE A 279 27.93 14.04 12.76
CA ILE A 279 27.78 14.94 11.61
C ILE A 279 28.27 16.35 11.97
N LEU A 280 27.87 16.89 13.13
CA LEU A 280 28.28 18.20 13.61
C LEU A 280 29.80 18.29 13.83
N PHE A 281 30.41 17.26 14.43
CA PHE A 281 31.87 17.19 14.62
C PHE A 281 32.61 17.09 13.30
N GLY A 282 32.09 16.31 12.34
CA GLY A 282 32.65 16.20 11.00
C GLY A 282 32.65 17.54 10.26
N TRP A 283 31.58 18.32 10.42
CA TRP A 283 31.43 19.66 9.84
C TRP A 283 32.34 20.70 10.51
N ALA A 284 32.39 20.73 11.85
CA ALA A 284 33.26 21.62 12.61
C ALA A 284 34.75 21.36 12.33
N ALA A 285 35.16 20.08 12.26
CA ALA A 285 36.51 19.69 11.87
C ALA A 285 36.82 20.07 10.41
N GLY A 286 35.83 20.01 9.52
CA GLY A 286 35.95 20.47 8.13
C GLY A 286 36.24 21.98 8.04
N ARG A 287 35.53 22.82 8.79
CA ARG A 287 35.76 24.29 8.82
C ARG A 287 37.12 24.67 9.37
N ALA A 288 37.60 23.99 10.41
CA ALA A 288 38.96 24.19 10.93
C ALA A 288 40.04 23.82 9.89
N TRP A 289 39.75 22.91 8.96
CA TRP A 289 40.66 22.47 7.90
C TRP A 289 40.63 23.35 6.64
N PHE A 290 39.52 24.04 6.37
CA PHE A 290 39.46 25.06 5.31
C PHE A 290 40.13 26.39 5.72
N GLY A 291 40.36 26.61 7.02
CA GLY A 291 40.99 27.81 7.57
C GLY A 291 42.47 27.69 7.96
N GLY A 292 43.09 26.52 7.83
CA GLY A 292 44.48 26.30 8.23
C GLY A 292 45.22 25.39 7.26
N ASN A 293 46.47 25.76 6.93
CA ASN A 293 47.39 24.91 6.17
C ASN A 293 47.46 23.52 6.82
N GLY A 294 46.74 22.56 6.25
CA GLY A 294 46.77 21.17 6.70
C GLY A 294 48.21 20.63 6.63
N PRO A 295 48.55 19.61 7.42
CA PRO A 295 49.89 19.04 7.46
C PRO A 295 50.35 18.66 6.05
N ALA A 296 51.55 19.14 5.69
CA ALA A 296 52.19 18.97 4.40
C ALA A 296 52.24 17.47 4.04
N GLY A 297 51.39 17.03 3.12
CA GLY A 297 51.35 15.63 2.66
C GLY A 297 50.02 15.16 2.09
N GLN A 298 48.89 15.79 2.43
CA GLN A 298 47.63 15.49 1.74
C GLN A 298 47.58 16.24 0.40
N ARG A 299 47.86 15.53 -0.70
CA ARG A 299 47.51 15.95 -2.06
C ARG A 299 46.08 16.49 -2.05
N LYS A 300 45.90 17.80 -2.32
CA LYS A 300 44.58 18.39 -2.60
C LYS A 300 43.88 17.49 -3.61
N MET A 301 42.87 16.74 -3.15
CA MET A 301 42.16 15.80 -4.01
C MET A 301 41.46 16.60 -5.09
N PRO A 302 41.77 16.37 -6.38
CA PRO A 302 41.15 17.15 -7.43
C PRO A 302 39.62 17.02 -7.40
N SER A 303 39.04 15.88 -6.98
CA SER A 303 37.62 15.48 -7.15
C SER A 303 36.66 15.79 -6.01
N GLY A 304 37.10 16.50 -4.95
CA GLY A 304 36.32 16.66 -3.72
C GLY A 304 36.35 15.42 -2.84
N GLY A 305 36.15 15.61 -1.53
CA GLY A 305 36.22 14.54 -0.53
C GLY A 305 34.98 13.63 -0.50
N PRO A 306 35.07 12.42 0.08
CA PRO A 306 33.93 11.51 0.28
C PRO A 306 32.73 12.18 0.96
N GLU A 307 32.96 13.09 1.92
CA GLU A 307 31.89 13.79 2.63
C GLU A 307 31.06 14.69 1.70
N GLN A 308 31.69 15.33 0.71
CA GLN A 308 30.98 16.14 -0.27
C GLN A 308 30.08 15.29 -1.17
N TYR A 309 30.55 14.10 -1.54
CA TYR A 309 29.75 13.15 -2.33
C TYR A 309 28.59 12.56 -1.52
N LEU A 310 28.77 12.31 -0.23
CA LEU A 310 27.69 11.87 0.66
C LEU A 310 26.64 12.95 0.87
N TRP A 311 27.04 14.21 1.10
CA TRP A 311 26.10 15.32 1.14
C TRP A 311 25.36 15.52 -0.18
N TRP A 312 26.04 15.28 -1.31
CA TRP A 312 25.38 15.26 -2.61
C TRP A 312 24.28 14.21 -2.68
N ASN A 313 24.57 12.99 -2.25
CA ASN A 313 23.59 11.91 -2.19
C ASN A 313 22.40 12.23 -1.28
N VAL A 314 22.64 12.84 -0.10
CA VAL A 314 21.57 13.30 0.80
C VAL A 314 20.65 14.27 0.08
N GLY A 315 21.19 15.29 -0.58
CA GLY A 315 20.33 16.26 -1.22
C GLY A 315 19.69 15.77 -2.53
N ILE A 316 20.27 14.78 -3.24
CA ILE A 316 19.57 14.05 -4.32
C ILE A 316 18.37 13.30 -3.75
N ALA A 317 18.52 12.61 -2.62
CA ALA A 317 17.41 11.93 -1.96
C ALA A 317 16.30 12.92 -1.56
N LEU A 318 16.65 14.09 -1.02
CA LEU A 318 15.69 15.15 -0.69
C LEU A 318 15.03 15.77 -1.93
N ALA A 319 15.77 15.93 -3.04
CA ALA A 319 15.23 16.43 -4.29
C ALA A 319 14.25 15.42 -4.92
N CYS A 320 14.58 14.13 -4.91
CA CYS A 320 13.71 13.07 -5.37
C CYS A 320 12.48 12.89 -4.47
N PHE A 321 12.61 13.06 -3.15
CA PHE A 321 11.47 13.18 -2.25
C PHE A 321 10.56 14.36 -2.63
N GLY A 322 11.15 15.53 -2.92
CA GLY A 322 10.39 16.71 -3.34
C GLY A 322 9.63 16.48 -4.65
N LEU A 323 10.26 15.86 -5.65
CA LEU A 323 9.77 15.77 -7.04
C LEU A 323 9.05 14.45 -7.38
N GLY A 324 9.19 13.41 -6.56
CA GLY A 324 8.67 12.06 -6.81
C GLY A 324 7.19 12.01 -7.23
N PRO A 325 6.27 12.71 -6.56
CA PRO A 325 4.84 12.63 -6.87
C PRO A 325 4.51 13.16 -8.28
N ALA A 326 5.30 14.10 -8.81
CA ALA A 326 5.15 14.61 -10.18
C ALA A 326 5.39 13.53 -11.25
N PHE A 327 6.12 12.48 -10.90
CA PHE A 327 6.46 11.36 -11.79
C PHE A 327 5.66 10.09 -11.45
N GLY A 328 4.62 10.20 -10.62
CA GLY A 328 3.82 9.05 -10.20
C GLY A 328 4.52 8.12 -9.19
N LEU A 329 5.56 8.64 -8.50
CA LEU A 329 6.32 7.87 -7.50
C LEU A 329 5.88 8.23 -6.08
N VAL A 330 5.99 7.25 -5.17
CA VAL A 330 5.84 7.44 -3.73
C VAL A 330 7.09 8.12 -3.19
N ASP A 331 6.97 9.37 -2.79
CA ASP A 331 8.11 10.21 -2.41
C ASP A 331 8.89 9.71 -1.20
N ILE A 332 8.21 9.21 -0.18
CA ILE A 332 8.82 8.83 1.10
C ILE A 332 9.91 7.76 0.96
N ARG A 333 9.87 6.99 -0.13
CA ARG A 333 10.87 5.96 -0.49
C ARG A 333 12.27 6.52 -0.73
N PHE A 334 12.42 7.83 -0.91
CA PHE A 334 13.74 8.45 -1.02
C PHE A 334 14.37 8.80 0.35
N LEU A 335 13.57 8.97 1.41
CA LEU A 335 14.10 9.41 2.72
C LEU A 335 15.03 8.39 3.40
N PRO A 336 14.81 7.06 3.33
CA PRO A 336 15.74 6.09 3.90
C PRO A 336 17.16 6.18 3.31
N PHE A 337 17.31 6.58 2.04
CA PHE A 337 18.63 6.85 1.47
C PHE A 337 19.30 8.01 2.18
N ALA A 338 18.58 9.12 2.39
CA ALA A 338 19.10 10.26 3.13
C ALA A 338 19.55 9.84 4.54
N HIS A 339 18.74 9.05 5.25
CA HIS A 339 19.08 8.52 6.57
C HIS A 339 20.37 7.69 6.56
N VAL A 340 20.51 6.74 5.63
CA VAL A 340 21.71 5.90 5.54
C VAL A 340 22.96 6.73 5.19
N PHE A 341 22.84 7.72 4.30
CA PHE A 341 23.97 8.61 3.98
C PHE A 341 24.32 9.57 5.14
N LEU A 342 23.35 9.99 5.95
CA LEU A 342 23.59 10.71 7.20
C LEU A 342 24.29 9.84 8.25
N ILE A 343 23.95 8.55 8.34
CA ILE A 343 24.67 7.58 9.19
C ILE A 343 26.13 7.46 8.77
N LEU A 344 26.41 7.37 7.46
CA LEU A 344 27.77 7.36 6.92
C LEU A 344 28.55 8.63 7.30
N LEU A 345 27.92 9.82 7.16
CA LEU A 345 28.51 11.10 7.56
C LEU A 345 28.77 11.18 9.07
N GLY A 346 27.83 10.70 9.89
CA GLY A 346 27.96 10.62 11.34
C GLY A 346 29.12 9.73 11.76
N ALA A 347 29.25 8.55 11.14
CA ALA A 347 30.35 7.62 11.38
C ALA A 347 31.71 8.25 11.06
N ILE A 348 31.82 8.98 9.95
CA ILE A 348 33.04 9.70 9.56
C ILE A 348 33.42 10.74 10.61
N GLY A 349 32.46 11.56 11.06
CA GLY A 349 32.74 12.60 12.04
C GLY A 349 33.09 12.07 13.43
N TRP A 350 32.39 11.03 13.89
CA TRP A 350 32.78 10.29 15.10
C TRP A 350 34.16 9.65 14.95
N GLY A 351 34.49 9.11 13.77
CA GLY A 351 35.80 8.58 13.46
C GLY A 351 36.92 9.60 13.68
N LYS A 352 36.74 10.84 13.18
CA LYS A 352 37.68 11.95 13.39
C LYS A 352 37.85 12.31 14.86
N VAL A 353 36.80 12.18 15.67
CA VAL A 353 36.88 12.38 17.13
C VAL A 353 37.64 11.24 17.79
N LEU A 354 37.31 10.00 17.45
CA LEU A 354 37.96 8.80 17.99
C LEU A 354 39.45 8.75 17.67
N GLU A 355 39.86 9.25 16.51
CA GLU A 355 41.26 9.34 16.11
C GLU A 355 42.12 10.16 17.08
N ARG A 356 41.52 11.08 17.86
CA ARG A 356 42.21 11.89 18.87
C ARG A 356 42.54 11.13 20.16
N PHE A 357 41.94 9.97 20.40
CA PHE A 357 42.16 9.18 21.61
C PHE A 357 43.28 8.13 21.43
N ARG A 358 44.10 7.92 22.46
CA ARG A 358 45.23 6.96 22.44
C ARG A 358 44.80 5.50 22.31
N HIS A 359 43.62 5.13 22.81
CA HIS A 359 43.07 3.76 22.79
C HIS A 359 41.85 3.63 21.87
N GLN A 360 42.02 4.05 20.61
CA GLN A 360 40.93 4.11 19.61
C GLN A 360 40.08 2.83 19.56
N GLY A 361 40.70 1.65 19.53
CA GLY A 361 39.96 0.38 19.46
C GLY A 361 39.08 0.08 20.68
N LEU A 362 39.47 0.52 21.87
CA LEU A 362 38.65 0.36 23.08
C LEU A 362 37.43 1.28 23.01
N TRP A 363 37.62 2.55 22.67
CA TRP A 363 36.54 3.52 22.56
C TRP A 363 35.57 3.19 21.43
N THR A 364 36.07 2.67 20.29
CA THR A 364 35.19 2.12 19.25
C THR A 364 34.39 0.94 19.78
N ALA A 365 35.00 0.00 20.50
CA ALA A 365 34.27 -1.14 21.07
C ALA A 365 33.19 -0.69 22.09
N VAL A 366 33.49 0.29 22.94
CA VAL A 366 32.50 0.91 23.84
C VAL A 366 31.36 1.55 23.05
N ALA A 367 31.65 2.32 22.00
CA ALA A 367 30.63 2.91 21.15
C ALA A 367 29.76 1.85 20.47
N VAL A 368 30.35 0.75 19.99
CA VAL A 368 29.59 -0.38 19.43
C VAL A 368 28.69 -1.02 20.49
N LEU A 369 29.19 -1.26 21.72
CA LEU A 369 28.38 -1.79 22.82
C LEU A 369 27.22 -0.85 23.20
N LEU A 370 27.43 0.47 23.18
CA LEU A 370 26.36 1.43 23.40
C LEU A 370 25.29 1.37 22.29
N MET A 371 25.70 1.24 21.03
CA MET A 371 24.74 1.08 19.91
C MET A 371 23.98 -0.24 19.99
N LEU A 372 24.63 -1.33 20.42
CA LEU A 372 23.97 -2.61 20.68
C LEU A 372 22.94 -2.49 21.81
N GLY A 373 23.30 -1.81 22.92
CA GLY A 373 22.39 -1.53 24.02
C GLY A 373 21.20 -0.67 23.60
N TRP A 374 21.45 0.39 22.80
CA TRP A 374 20.41 1.23 22.22
C TRP A 374 19.45 0.43 21.34
N ALA A 375 19.99 -0.38 20.44
CA ALA A 375 19.19 -1.21 19.55
C ALA A 375 18.39 -2.28 20.31
N ALA A 376 18.98 -2.88 21.34
CA ALA A 376 18.30 -3.83 22.21
C ALA A 376 17.10 -3.17 22.92
N ALA A 377 17.29 -1.97 23.48
CA ALA A 377 16.23 -1.21 24.15
C ALA A 377 15.08 -0.81 23.19
N GLY A 378 15.39 -0.51 21.92
CA GLY A 378 14.41 -0.17 20.89
C GLY A 378 13.75 -1.37 20.19
N SER A 379 14.18 -2.61 20.46
CA SER A 379 13.81 -3.79 19.66
C SER A 379 12.49 -4.46 20.01
N SER A 380 11.77 -4.01 21.06
CA SER A 380 10.59 -4.72 21.59
C SER A 380 9.50 -4.94 20.53
N THR A 381 9.09 -3.88 19.84
CA THR A 381 8.07 -3.96 18.78
C THR A 381 8.52 -4.85 17.62
N VAL A 382 9.76 -4.69 17.17
CA VAL A 382 10.32 -5.48 16.07
C VAL A 382 10.42 -6.95 16.45
N ARG A 383 10.78 -7.29 17.70
CA ARG A 383 10.84 -8.68 18.18
C ARG A 383 9.47 -9.37 18.12
N THR A 384 8.39 -8.66 18.48
CA THR A 384 7.02 -9.17 18.34
C THR A 384 6.66 -9.42 16.88
N TRP A 385 7.02 -8.49 15.98
CA TRP A 385 6.77 -8.65 14.54
C TRP A 385 7.60 -9.78 13.92
N ILE A 386 8.87 -9.97 14.35
CA ILE A 386 9.70 -11.11 13.92
C ILE A 386 9.01 -12.42 14.30
N GLN A 387 8.57 -12.54 15.56
CA GLN A 387 7.85 -13.73 16.04
C GLN A 387 6.55 -13.93 15.26
N TRP A 388 5.76 -12.87 15.06
CA TRP A 388 4.54 -12.95 14.29
C TRP A 388 4.80 -13.41 12.86
N ASN A 389 5.66 -12.74 12.11
CA ASN A 389 5.83 -13.00 10.68
C ASN A 389 6.48 -14.36 10.42
N TYR A 390 7.55 -14.71 11.14
CA TYR A 390 8.32 -15.92 10.86
C TYR A 390 7.78 -17.19 11.53
N SER A 391 6.91 -17.09 12.53
CA SER A 391 6.13 -18.25 13.00
C SER A 391 5.15 -18.74 11.94
N GLY A 392 4.67 -17.83 11.10
CA GLY A 392 3.85 -18.12 9.93
C GLY A 392 2.37 -18.28 10.21
N PHE A 393 1.58 -18.58 9.16
CA PHE A 393 0.14 -18.83 9.24
C PHE A 393 -0.20 -20.00 10.19
N GLU A 394 0.71 -20.96 10.28
CA GLU A 394 0.59 -22.20 11.04
C GLU A 394 0.58 -21.98 12.57
N ALA A 395 0.94 -20.79 13.04
CA ALA A 395 0.95 -20.42 14.44
C ALA A 395 -0.15 -19.41 14.82
N LYS A 396 -1.08 -19.12 13.90
CA LYS A 396 -2.06 -18.02 14.07
C LYS A 396 -3.35 -18.47 14.77
N PRO A 397 -3.98 -17.59 15.57
CA PRO A 397 -5.22 -17.92 16.28
C PRO A 397 -6.35 -18.43 15.37
N LEU A 398 -6.52 -17.83 14.18
CA LEU A 398 -7.55 -18.23 13.21
C LEU A 398 -7.05 -19.24 12.18
N ARG A 399 -5.95 -19.96 12.45
CA ARG A 399 -5.40 -20.97 11.54
C ARG A 399 -6.46 -21.99 11.11
N GLN A 400 -7.17 -22.60 12.06
CA GLN A 400 -8.12 -23.67 11.77
C GLN A 400 -9.32 -23.15 10.94
N PRO A 401 -10.01 -22.06 11.32
CA PRO A 401 -11.04 -21.47 10.46
C PRO A 401 -10.55 -21.10 9.06
N PHE A 402 -9.34 -20.52 8.95
CA PHE A 402 -8.73 -20.18 7.67
C PHE A 402 -8.48 -21.42 6.80
N GLU A 403 -7.91 -22.49 7.36
CA GLU A 403 -7.71 -23.76 6.66
C GLU A 403 -9.04 -24.37 6.20
N GLN A 404 -10.08 -24.34 7.04
CA GLN A 404 -11.42 -24.85 6.71
C GLN A 404 -12.05 -24.09 5.54
N VAL A 405 -11.96 -22.75 5.53
CA VAL A 405 -12.43 -21.93 4.40
C VAL A 405 -11.70 -22.29 3.11
N ASN A 406 -10.37 -22.43 3.14
CA ASN A 406 -9.59 -22.80 1.95
C ASN A 406 -9.87 -24.22 1.45
N ILE A 407 -10.16 -25.16 2.35
CA ILE A 407 -10.56 -26.54 2.00
C ILE A 407 -11.95 -26.55 1.36
N HIS A 408 -12.90 -25.80 1.93
CA HIS A 408 -14.26 -25.69 1.38
C HIS A 408 -14.27 -25.05 0.00
N LEU A 409 -13.43 -24.03 -0.19
CA LEU A 409 -13.29 -23.30 -1.44
C LEU A 409 -12.27 -23.92 -2.41
N GLN A 410 -11.90 -25.20 -2.29
CA GLN A 410 -10.97 -25.81 -3.24
C GLN A 410 -11.49 -25.73 -4.69
N GLY A 411 -10.60 -25.44 -5.61
CA GLY A 411 -10.93 -25.31 -7.03
C GLY A 411 -9.70 -25.02 -7.89
N THR A 412 -9.92 -24.36 -9.01
CA THR A 412 -8.87 -23.96 -9.96
C THR A 412 -9.09 -22.54 -10.45
N GLU A 413 -8.15 -22.02 -11.24
CA GLU A 413 -8.30 -20.74 -11.94
C GLU A 413 -9.51 -20.68 -12.88
N ASN A 414 -10.06 -21.84 -13.29
CA ASN A 414 -11.28 -21.95 -14.09
C ASN A 414 -12.57 -21.90 -13.25
N SER A 415 -12.47 -22.05 -11.93
CA SER A 415 -13.61 -21.92 -11.03
C SER A 415 -13.99 -20.45 -10.88
N PRO A 416 -15.27 -20.11 -10.67
CA PRO A 416 -15.67 -18.73 -10.38
C PRO A 416 -14.86 -18.12 -9.24
N ARG A 417 -14.68 -16.80 -9.27
CA ARG A 417 -13.89 -16.08 -8.29
C ARG A 417 -14.55 -16.09 -6.90
N VAL A 418 -13.74 -15.81 -5.90
CA VAL A 418 -14.15 -15.57 -4.52
C VAL A 418 -13.68 -14.17 -4.14
N VAL A 419 -14.46 -13.42 -3.37
CA VAL A 419 -14.01 -12.18 -2.72
C VAL A 419 -14.15 -12.31 -1.22
N TYR A 420 -13.52 -11.40 -0.48
CA TYR A 420 -13.59 -11.39 0.97
C TYR A 420 -13.73 -9.97 1.51
N GLU A 421 -14.33 -9.86 2.69
CA GLU A 421 -14.40 -8.62 3.45
C GLU A 421 -13.01 -8.23 3.98
N HIS A 422 -12.56 -7.01 3.68
CA HIS A 422 -11.29 -6.48 4.20
C HIS A 422 -11.47 -5.93 5.62
N ALA A 423 -11.28 -6.77 6.64
CA ALA A 423 -11.41 -6.36 8.04
C ALA A 423 -10.24 -6.83 8.90
N GLU A 424 -9.90 -6.06 9.95
CA GLU A 424 -8.73 -6.30 10.82
C GLU A 424 -8.78 -7.67 11.51
N GLU A 425 -9.97 -8.25 11.71
CA GLU A 425 -10.19 -9.60 12.21
C GLU A 425 -9.45 -10.66 11.38
N ASN A 426 -9.28 -10.44 10.07
CA ASN A 426 -8.49 -11.30 9.20
C ASN A 426 -7.02 -11.38 9.63
N ASN A 427 -6.50 -10.37 10.32
CA ASN A 427 -5.14 -10.40 10.88
C ASN A 427 -4.96 -11.60 11.82
N GLY A 428 -6.03 -12.08 12.49
CA GLY A 428 -6.01 -13.32 13.26
C GLY A 428 -5.63 -14.58 12.46
N ALA A 429 -5.74 -14.57 11.13
CA ALA A 429 -5.25 -15.64 10.24
C ALA A 429 -3.78 -15.45 9.83
N GLY A 430 -3.18 -14.29 10.10
CA GLY A 430 -1.77 -13.98 9.89
C GLY A 430 -1.52 -12.63 9.24
N THR A 431 -2.49 -12.10 8.49
CA THR A 431 -2.49 -10.76 7.89
C THR A 431 -3.93 -10.40 7.51
N VAL A 432 -4.28 -9.11 7.53
CA VAL A 432 -5.57 -8.60 7.01
C VAL A 432 -5.85 -9.04 5.56
N ARG A 433 -4.79 -9.43 4.83
CA ARG A 433 -4.78 -9.79 3.41
C ARG A 433 -4.79 -11.31 3.15
N ALA A 434 -5.13 -12.12 4.16
CA ALA A 434 -4.94 -13.57 4.11
C ALA A 434 -5.60 -14.25 2.90
N PHE A 435 -6.78 -13.77 2.49
CA PHE A 435 -7.53 -14.33 1.35
C PHE A 435 -7.10 -13.80 -0.02
N GLU A 436 -6.14 -12.87 -0.11
CA GLU A 436 -5.46 -12.59 -1.39
C GLU A 436 -4.68 -13.81 -1.90
N LEU A 437 -4.34 -14.72 -1.00
CA LEU A 437 -3.59 -15.95 -1.26
C LEU A 437 -4.50 -17.15 -1.59
N LEU A 438 -5.80 -16.94 -1.79
CA LEU A 438 -6.72 -17.99 -2.27
C LEU A 438 -6.18 -18.75 -3.50
N PRO A 439 -5.50 -18.11 -4.49
CA PRO A 439 -4.88 -18.84 -5.61
C PRO A 439 -3.83 -19.87 -5.16
N CYS A 440 -3.15 -19.65 -4.03
CA CYS A 440 -2.16 -20.57 -3.48
C CYS A 440 -2.76 -21.61 -2.54
N PHE A 441 -3.70 -21.24 -1.67
CA PHE A 441 -4.24 -22.14 -0.64
C PHE A 441 -5.47 -22.95 -1.09
N SER A 442 -6.31 -22.37 -1.95
CA SER A 442 -7.54 -23.00 -2.45
C SER A 442 -7.49 -23.34 -3.95
N GLY A 443 -6.53 -22.77 -4.68
CA GLY A 443 -6.46 -22.86 -6.14
C GLY A 443 -7.45 -21.96 -6.89
N ARG A 444 -8.40 -21.31 -6.19
CA ARG A 444 -9.37 -20.39 -6.79
C ARG A 444 -8.85 -18.97 -6.89
N SER A 445 -9.26 -18.27 -7.94
CA SER A 445 -8.96 -16.85 -8.13
C SER A 445 -9.77 -15.97 -7.17
N THR A 446 -9.16 -14.86 -6.77
CA THR A 446 -9.76 -13.74 -6.03
C THR A 446 -9.61 -12.43 -6.83
N LEU A 447 -10.00 -11.29 -6.26
CA LEU A 447 -9.87 -9.99 -6.91
C LEU A 447 -8.75 -9.13 -6.31
N GLU A 448 -8.67 -9.05 -4.99
CA GLU A 448 -7.67 -8.28 -4.26
C GLU A 448 -6.28 -8.91 -4.37
N GLY A 449 -5.21 -8.10 -4.33
CA GLY A 449 -3.84 -8.58 -4.40
C GLY A 449 -2.84 -7.50 -4.04
N LEU A 450 -1.53 -7.80 -4.13
CA LEU A 450 -0.47 -6.82 -3.84
C LEU A 450 0.03 -6.07 -5.08
N TYR A 451 0.03 -6.73 -6.23
CA TYR A 451 0.59 -6.19 -7.47
C TYR A 451 -0.38 -5.23 -8.18
N MET A 452 -1.03 -4.34 -7.42
CA MET A 452 -2.12 -3.48 -7.88
C MET A 452 -1.73 -2.54 -9.03
N GLN A 453 -0.47 -2.10 -9.09
CA GLN A 453 0.02 -1.28 -10.20
C GLN A 453 0.22 -2.07 -11.51
N SER A 454 0.21 -3.41 -11.44
CA SER A 454 0.37 -4.28 -12.60
C SER A 454 -0.93 -4.54 -13.35
N SER A 455 -2.09 -4.08 -12.83
CA SER A 455 -3.38 -4.27 -13.50
C SER A 455 -4.13 -2.95 -13.65
N ILE A 456 -4.69 -2.73 -14.84
CA ILE A 456 -5.65 -1.64 -15.11
C ILE A 456 -7.02 -1.90 -14.46
N THR A 457 -7.27 -3.12 -13.98
CA THR A 457 -8.52 -3.51 -13.31
C THR A 457 -8.52 -3.18 -11.81
N SER A 458 -7.36 -2.90 -11.21
CA SER A 458 -7.23 -2.64 -9.78
C SER A 458 -8.18 -1.56 -9.23
N PRO A 459 -8.38 -0.39 -9.88
CA PRO A 459 -9.29 0.63 -9.35
C PRO A 459 -10.73 0.15 -9.19
N PHE A 460 -11.21 -0.68 -10.13
CA PHE A 460 -12.55 -1.27 -10.11
C PHE A 460 -12.71 -2.28 -8.97
N VAL A 461 -11.66 -3.08 -8.71
CA VAL A 461 -11.63 -4.02 -7.58
C VAL A 461 -11.72 -3.30 -6.25
N PHE A 462 -10.99 -2.21 -6.04
CA PHE A 462 -11.07 -1.49 -4.76
C PHE A 462 -12.35 -0.67 -4.61
N TYR A 463 -12.99 -0.24 -5.72
CA TYR A 463 -14.35 0.29 -5.66
C TYR A 463 -15.34 -0.79 -5.20
N LEU A 464 -15.28 -1.99 -5.78
CA LEU A 464 -16.10 -3.13 -5.36
C LEU A 464 -15.82 -3.53 -3.89
N GLN A 465 -14.56 -3.54 -3.47
CA GLN A 465 -14.20 -3.78 -2.06
C GLN A 465 -14.91 -2.78 -1.12
N SER A 466 -15.02 -1.51 -1.51
CA SER A 466 -15.69 -0.49 -0.69
C SER A 466 -17.21 -0.66 -0.58
N GLU A 467 -17.84 -1.40 -1.49
CA GLU A 467 -19.26 -1.75 -1.39
C GLU A 467 -19.48 -2.93 -0.43
N LEU A 468 -18.49 -3.81 -0.24
CA LEU A 468 -18.57 -4.98 0.66
C LEU A 468 -17.88 -4.78 2.01
N THR A 469 -17.10 -3.73 2.16
CA THR A 469 -16.28 -3.49 3.35
C THR A 469 -16.55 -2.10 3.90
N ARG A 470 -16.84 -1.99 5.20
CA ARG A 470 -17.09 -0.70 5.87
C ARG A 470 -15.84 0.17 5.99
N THR A 471 -14.70 -0.44 6.24
CA THR A 471 -13.38 0.21 6.34
C THR A 471 -12.45 -0.29 5.23
N PRO A 472 -12.72 0.07 3.96
CA PRO A 472 -11.92 -0.39 2.83
C PRO A 472 -10.52 0.23 2.84
N SER A 473 -9.58 -0.42 2.16
CA SER A 473 -8.16 -0.03 2.14
C SER A 473 -7.85 1.25 1.33
N CYS A 474 -8.69 1.59 0.34
CA CYS A 474 -8.64 2.83 -0.45
C CYS A 474 -7.24 3.27 -0.96
N PRO A 475 -6.47 2.43 -1.68
CA PRO A 475 -5.06 2.71 -1.96
C PRO A 475 -4.81 3.81 -3.01
N PHE A 476 -5.78 4.15 -3.86
CA PHE A 476 -5.57 5.05 -5.00
C PHE A 476 -6.18 6.43 -4.75
N PRO A 477 -5.38 7.50 -4.56
CA PRO A 477 -5.90 8.84 -4.27
C PRO A 477 -6.63 9.49 -5.45
N GLY A 478 -6.46 8.97 -6.67
CA GLY A 478 -7.11 9.44 -7.89
C GLY A 478 -8.42 8.72 -8.25
N TYR A 479 -8.89 7.78 -7.42
CA TYR A 479 -10.13 7.04 -7.64
C TYR A 479 -11.08 7.14 -6.43
N TYR A 480 -12.37 7.22 -6.73
CA TYR A 480 -13.43 7.41 -5.75
C TYR A 480 -13.81 6.05 -5.15
N TYR A 481 -14.33 6.01 -3.92
CA TYR A 481 -14.75 4.79 -3.25
C TYR A 481 -16.19 4.93 -2.77
N SER A 482 -16.97 3.87 -2.94
CA SER A 482 -18.37 3.82 -2.51
C SER A 482 -18.47 3.73 -0.98
N ARG A 483 -19.66 4.02 -0.47
CA ARG A 483 -20.11 3.46 0.81
C ARG A 483 -20.31 1.94 0.71
N PHE A 484 -20.43 1.32 1.87
CA PHE A 484 -20.95 -0.03 2.01
C PHE A 484 -22.36 -0.14 1.39
N ASP A 485 -22.53 -1.06 0.45
CA ASP A 485 -23.76 -1.29 -0.32
C ASP A 485 -23.74 -2.71 -0.92
N ALA A 486 -24.13 -3.71 -0.11
CA ALA A 486 -24.07 -5.12 -0.49
C ALA A 486 -24.94 -5.47 -1.70
N ASP A 487 -26.09 -4.80 -1.86
CA ASP A 487 -27.00 -5.05 -2.99
C ASP A 487 -26.39 -4.59 -4.30
N ARG A 488 -25.78 -3.40 -4.30
CA ARG A 488 -25.04 -2.89 -5.44
C ARG A 488 -23.81 -3.75 -5.75
N ALA A 489 -23.08 -4.19 -4.72
CA ALA A 489 -21.95 -5.09 -4.87
C ALA A 489 -22.32 -6.36 -5.65
N ALA A 490 -23.51 -6.93 -5.44
CA ALA A 490 -23.92 -8.17 -6.11
C ALA A 490 -23.85 -8.10 -7.65
N LYS A 491 -24.21 -6.94 -8.23
CA LYS A 491 -24.12 -6.71 -9.68
C LYS A 491 -22.67 -6.67 -10.16
N HIS A 492 -21.81 -5.96 -9.44
CA HIS A 492 -20.38 -5.93 -9.74
C HIS A 492 -19.72 -7.29 -9.53
N LEU A 493 -20.09 -8.04 -8.50
CA LEU A 493 -19.60 -9.40 -8.26
C LEU A 493 -19.94 -10.33 -9.43
N SER A 494 -21.19 -10.28 -9.92
CA SER A 494 -21.60 -11.08 -11.09
C SER A 494 -20.85 -10.68 -12.36
N LEU A 495 -20.61 -9.39 -12.58
CA LEU A 495 -19.78 -8.89 -13.68
C LEU A 495 -18.35 -9.47 -13.63
N PHE A 496 -17.80 -9.64 -12.44
CA PHE A 496 -16.46 -10.23 -12.23
C PHE A 496 -16.45 -11.77 -12.14
N ASN A 497 -17.56 -12.45 -12.45
CA ASN A 497 -17.69 -13.91 -12.30
C ASN A 497 -17.32 -14.38 -10.88
N VAL A 498 -17.73 -13.61 -9.87
CA VAL A 498 -17.56 -13.95 -8.44
C VAL A 498 -18.78 -14.71 -7.97
N ARG A 499 -18.56 -15.88 -7.38
CA ARG A 499 -19.64 -16.73 -6.87
C ARG A 499 -19.74 -16.75 -5.36
N HIS A 500 -18.63 -16.59 -4.63
CA HIS A 500 -18.65 -16.62 -3.17
C HIS A 500 -18.06 -15.35 -2.57
N VAL A 501 -18.66 -14.91 -1.46
CA VAL A 501 -18.18 -13.84 -0.59
C VAL A 501 -17.84 -14.42 0.77
N ILE A 502 -16.64 -14.13 1.27
CA ILE A 502 -16.22 -14.46 2.64
C ILE A 502 -16.42 -13.21 3.50
N SER A 503 -17.33 -13.26 4.47
CA SER A 503 -17.48 -12.22 5.50
C SER A 503 -16.88 -12.67 6.83
N VAL A 504 -16.41 -11.72 7.63
CA VAL A 504 -15.79 -11.96 8.94
C VAL A 504 -16.43 -11.13 10.05
N SER A 505 -16.92 -9.92 9.75
CA SER A 505 -17.66 -9.12 10.71
C SER A 505 -19.11 -9.58 10.83
N GLY A 506 -19.70 -9.38 12.00
CA GLY A 506 -21.11 -9.69 12.24
C GLY A 506 -22.03 -8.82 11.39
N GLU A 507 -21.63 -7.58 11.17
CA GLU A 507 -22.36 -6.55 10.44
C GLU A 507 -22.43 -6.87 8.94
N THR A 508 -21.29 -7.15 8.29
CA THR A 508 -21.26 -7.51 6.87
C THR A 508 -21.98 -8.83 6.64
N GLY A 509 -21.76 -9.84 7.51
CA GLY A 509 -22.48 -11.10 7.44
C GLY A 509 -24.00 -10.91 7.52
N ALA A 510 -24.48 -10.08 8.45
CA ALA A 510 -25.90 -9.78 8.61
C ALA A 510 -26.49 -8.99 7.43
N ALA A 511 -25.72 -8.10 6.80
CA ALA A 511 -26.16 -7.40 5.60
C ALA A 511 -26.32 -8.36 4.41
N LEU A 512 -25.38 -9.29 4.23
CA LEU A 512 -25.46 -10.33 3.21
C LEU A 512 -26.65 -11.29 3.47
N ASP A 513 -26.90 -11.67 4.73
CA ASP A 513 -28.01 -12.54 5.12
C ASP A 513 -29.40 -11.96 4.76
N ARG A 514 -29.53 -10.62 4.70
CA ARG A 514 -30.79 -9.92 4.39
C ARG A 514 -31.00 -9.64 2.91
N SER A 515 -29.92 -9.53 2.15
CA SER A 515 -29.99 -9.17 0.74
C SER A 515 -30.51 -10.35 -0.08
N PRO A 516 -31.49 -10.15 -0.98
CA PRO A 516 -32.00 -11.22 -1.84
C PRO A 516 -30.97 -11.72 -2.86
N HIS A 517 -29.84 -11.02 -3.00
CA HIS A 517 -28.79 -11.35 -3.97
C HIS A 517 -27.74 -12.33 -3.42
N TYR A 518 -27.87 -12.75 -2.17
CA TYR A 518 -26.95 -13.69 -1.54
C TYR A 518 -27.69 -14.83 -0.84
N HIS A 519 -27.08 -16.02 -0.86
CA HIS A 519 -27.53 -17.18 -0.12
C HIS A 519 -26.46 -17.61 0.89
N PRO A 520 -26.77 -17.64 2.20
CA PRO A 520 -25.87 -18.18 3.21
C PRO A 520 -25.59 -19.65 2.91
N GLU A 521 -24.31 -20.03 2.83
CA GLU A 521 -23.92 -21.39 2.44
C GLU A 521 -23.38 -22.17 3.65
N ILE A 522 -22.36 -21.63 4.31
CA ILE A 522 -21.70 -22.28 5.46
C ILE A 522 -20.95 -21.26 6.32
N ALA A 523 -20.67 -21.60 7.58
CA ALA A 523 -19.87 -20.78 8.48
C ALA A 523 -18.77 -21.60 9.18
N PHE A 524 -17.59 -21.00 9.27
CA PHE A 524 -16.44 -21.44 10.06
C PHE A 524 -16.01 -20.27 10.94
N PRO A 525 -16.64 -20.07 12.12
CA PRO A 525 -16.49 -18.84 12.90
C PRO A 525 -15.04 -18.40 13.08
N PRO A 526 -14.70 -17.11 12.85
CA PRO A 526 -15.61 -16.00 12.57
C PRO A 526 -16.10 -15.89 11.11
N TYR A 527 -15.57 -16.71 10.19
CA TYR A 527 -15.87 -16.61 8.76
C TYR A 527 -17.25 -17.16 8.40
N ARG A 528 -17.95 -16.46 7.50
CA ARG A 528 -19.19 -16.91 6.85
C ARG A 528 -19.00 -16.85 5.34
N ILE A 529 -19.54 -17.83 4.63
CA ILE A 529 -19.49 -17.93 3.18
C ILE A 529 -20.91 -17.79 2.64
N HIS A 530 -21.06 -16.85 1.70
CA HIS A 530 -22.31 -16.60 0.99
C HIS A 530 -22.11 -16.82 -0.51
N THR A 531 -23.07 -17.47 -1.16
CA THR A 531 -23.13 -17.59 -2.62
C THR A 531 -23.89 -16.40 -3.22
N VAL A 532 -23.36 -15.81 -4.30
CA VAL A 532 -24.01 -14.75 -5.08
C VAL A 532 -25.02 -15.36 -6.06
N VAL A 533 -26.29 -14.99 -5.97
CA VAL A 533 -27.40 -15.63 -6.71
C VAL A 533 -27.28 -15.48 -8.22
N ASP A 534 -27.06 -14.26 -8.69
CA ASP A 534 -27.01 -13.93 -10.12
C ASP A 534 -25.61 -14.15 -10.74
N SER A 535 -24.72 -14.88 -10.05
CA SER A 535 -23.37 -15.11 -10.56
C SER A 535 -23.34 -16.22 -11.62
N GLY A 536 -22.71 -15.91 -12.76
CA GLY A 536 -22.42 -16.92 -13.78
C GLY A 536 -21.37 -17.94 -13.33
N ASN A 537 -21.15 -18.97 -14.15
CA ASN A 537 -20.04 -19.93 -13.99
C ASN A 537 -19.04 -19.85 -15.15
N SER A 538 -18.92 -18.69 -15.81
CA SER A 538 -18.11 -18.54 -17.03
C SER A 538 -17.36 -17.22 -17.05
N TYR A 539 -16.12 -17.28 -17.51
CA TYR A 539 -15.31 -16.10 -17.81
C TYR A 539 -15.59 -15.49 -19.18
N VAL A 540 -16.48 -16.08 -19.98
CA VAL A 540 -16.94 -15.52 -21.25
C VAL A 540 -18.46 -15.46 -21.28
N GLU A 541 -18.96 -14.34 -21.78
CA GLU A 541 -20.39 -14.07 -21.94
C GLU A 541 -20.66 -13.43 -23.30
N PRO A 542 -21.54 -13.98 -24.14
CA PRO A 542 -21.96 -13.31 -25.37
C PRO A 542 -22.65 -11.98 -25.04
N LEU A 543 -22.24 -10.89 -25.69
CA LEU A 543 -22.88 -9.60 -25.42
C LEU A 543 -24.33 -9.63 -25.85
N ARG A 544 -25.21 -9.10 -24.99
CA ARG A 544 -26.63 -8.93 -25.28
C ARG A 544 -26.91 -7.63 -26.03
N PHE A 545 -26.30 -6.53 -25.60
CA PHE A 545 -26.56 -5.20 -26.14
C PHE A 545 -25.39 -4.66 -26.96
N ARG A 546 -25.72 -3.81 -27.94
CA ARG A 546 -24.75 -3.20 -28.85
C ARG A 546 -23.79 -2.27 -28.09
N PRO A 547 -22.47 -2.47 -28.21
CA PRO A 547 -21.48 -1.60 -27.57
C PRO A 547 -21.46 -0.16 -28.10
N HIS A 548 -20.83 0.73 -27.35
CA HIS A 548 -20.49 2.09 -27.79
C HIS A 548 -18.97 2.28 -27.80
N ARG A 549 -18.45 3.14 -28.68
CA ARG A 549 -17.01 3.43 -28.74
C ARG A 549 -16.63 4.70 -27.97
N ILE A 550 -15.48 4.65 -27.31
CA ILE A 550 -14.83 5.77 -26.62
C ILE A 550 -13.40 5.95 -27.14
N PRO A 551 -12.89 7.19 -27.20
CA PRO A 551 -11.51 7.46 -27.60
C PRO A 551 -10.50 6.97 -26.55
N TRP A 552 -9.21 6.98 -26.92
CA TRP A 552 -8.12 6.67 -25.99
C TRP A 552 -7.94 7.76 -24.93
N GLU A 553 -8.13 9.02 -25.29
CA GLU A 553 -8.00 10.13 -24.37
C GLU A 553 -9.06 10.04 -23.26
N GLY A 554 -8.62 9.90 -22.00
CA GLY A 554 -9.52 9.82 -20.84
C GLY A 554 -10.21 8.48 -20.62
N TRP A 555 -9.89 7.43 -21.40
CA TRP A 555 -10.62 6.15 -21.36
C TRP A 555 -10.73 5.52 -19.96
N LYS A 556 -9.66 5.60 -19.13
CA LYS A 556 -9.64 5.07 -17.76
C LYS A 556 -10.71 5.74 -16.89
N GLN A 557 -10.81 7.06 -16.97
CA GLN A 557 -11.82 7.85 -16.25
C GLN A 557 -13.23 7.53 -16.76
N THR A 558 -13.42 7.47 -18.08
CA THR A 558 -14.73 7.16 -18.68
C THR A 558 -15.23 5.76 -18.30
N GLN A 559 -14.37 4.74 -18.35
CA GLN A 559 -14.75 3.38 -17.93
C GLN A 559 -15.01 3.31 -16.42
N PHE A 560 -14.27 4.07 -15.61
CA PHE A 560 -14.50 4.13 -14.17
C PHE A 560 -15.84 4.81 -13.81
N GLU A 561 -16.19 5.91 -14.47
CA GLU A 561 -17.52 6.53 -14.36
C GLU A 561 -18.63 5.57 -14.84
N TRP A 562 -18.42 4.85 -15.95
CA TRP A 562 -19.34 3.81 -16.40
C TRP A 562 -19.58 2.73 -15.33
N PHE A 563 -18.50 2.24 -14.69
CA PHE A 563 -18.62 1.24 -13.62
C PHE A 563 -19.37 1.80 -12.40
N ARG A 564 -19.16 3.08 -12.10
CA ARG A 564 -19.80 3.76 -10.96
C ARG A 564 -21.26 4.15 -11.18
N LYS A 565 -21.73 4.31 -12.41
CA LYS A 565 -23.03 4.97 -12.62
C LYS A 565 -23.95 4.28 -13.62
N SER A 566 -23.41 3.41 -14.47
CA SER A 566 -24.21 2.73 -15.48
C SER A 566 -24.98 1.53 -14.93
N SER A 567 -25.83 0.97 -15.79
CA SER A 567 -26.47 -0.32 -15.56
C SER A 567 -25.54 -1.53 -15.73
N LEU A 568 -24.30 -1.32 -16.19
CA LEU A 568 -23.29 -2.35 -16.52
C LEU A 568 -23.62 -3.25 -17.72
N ASP A 569 -24.83 -3.14 -18.29
CA ASP A 569 -25.33 -4.00 -19.37
C ASP A 569 -24.71 -3.68 -20.75
N VAL A 570 -24.39 -2.41 -20.99
CA VAL A 570 -23.90 -1.90 -22.29
C VAL A 570 -22.42 -1.56 -22.14
N VAL A 571 -21.56 -2.26 -22.88
CA VAL A 571 -20.10 -2.10 -22.77
C VAL A 571 -19.56 -0.93 -23.60
N LEU A 572 -18.48 -0.33 -23.11
CA LEU A 572 -17.73 0.72 -23.81
C LEU A 572 -16.43 0.16 -24.38
N VAL A 573 -16.25 0.28 -25.69
CA VAL A 573 -15.07 -0.19 -26.44
C VAL A 573 -14.09 0.96 -26.64
N VAL A 574 -12.85 0.78 -26.18
CA VAL A 574 -11.79 1.77 -26.42
C VAL A 574 -11.23 1.55 -27.83
N ALA A 575 -11.51 2.50 -28.72
CA ALA A 575 -11.03 2.46 -30.09
C ALA A 575 -10.90 3.86 -30.69
N SER A 576 -9.81 4.07 -31.43
CA SER A 576 -9.50 5.23 -32.26
C SER A 576 -9.25 4.80 -33.72
N GLU A 577 -9.06 5.75 -34.64
CA GLU A 577 -8.87 5.46 -36.07
C GLU A 577 -7.71 4.47 -36.37
N ASP A 578 -6.67 4.49 -35.53
CA ASP A 578 -5.50 3.61 -35.63
C ASP A 578 -5.69 2.24 -34.95
N SER A 579 -6.87 1.97 -34.37
CA SER A 579 -7.13 0.73 -33.65
C SER A 579 -7.26 -0.48 -34.60
N PRO A 580 -6.70 -1.64 -34.23
CA PRO A 580 -6.76 -2.84 -35.06
C PRO A 580 -8.20 -3.36 -35.21
N GLY A 581 -8.43 -4.09 -36.31
CA GLY A 581 -9.74 -4.64 -36.64
C GLY A 581 -10.72 -3.61 -37.22
N ASN A 582 -11.93 -4.07 -37.54
CA ASN A 582 -12.94 -3.29 -38.27
C ASN A 582 -14.29 -3.24 -37.54
N TYR A 583 -14.55 -4.10 -36.56
CA TYR A 583 -15.83 -4.15 -35.84
C TYR A 583 -16.15 -2.81 -35.15
N TRP A 584 -15.15 -2.18 -34.52
CA TRP A 584 -15.32 -0.93 -33.78
C TRP A 584 -15.84 0.23 -34.65
N ARG A 585 -15.60 0.22 -35.98
CA ARG A 585 -16.07 1.28 -36.90
C ARG A 585 -17.59 1.33 -37.03
N GLN A 586 -18.26 0.23 -36.68
CA GLN A 586 -19.71 0.11 -36.75
C GLN A 586 -20.39 0.55 -35.44
N LEU A 587 -19.61 0.84 -34.40
CA LEU A 587 -20.13 1.18 -33.07
C LEU A 587 -20.48 2.67 -32.98
N PRO A 588 -21.66 3.02 -32.43
CA PRO A 588 -22.00 4.40 -32.15
C PRO A 588 -21.03 5.02 -31.14
N PRO A 589 -20.69 6.33 -31.28
CA PRO A 589 -19.91 7.02 -30.27
C PRO A 589 -20.69 7.11 -28.95
N TYR A 590 -19.98 7.01 -27.83
CA TYR A 590 -20.54 7.29 -26.51
C TYR A 590 -20.82 8.78 -26.34
N ASP A 591 -21.97 9.13 -25.76
CA ASP A 591 -22.44 10.51 -25.60
C ASP A 591 -21.96 11.21 -24.33
N GLY A 592 -21.29 10.49 -23.42
CA GLY A 592 -20.79 11.02 -22.16
C GLY A 592 -21.66 10.72 -20.94
N THR A 593 -22.84 10.10 -21.10
CA THR A 593 -23.79 9.85 -20.00
C THR A 593 -23.89 8.35 -19.63
N PRO A 594 -23.28 7.91 -18.51
CA PRO A 594 -23.22 6.49 -18.18
C PRO A 594 -24.58 5.91 -17.73
N GLU A 595 -25.45 6.72 -17.13
CA GLU A 595 -26.74 6.31 -16.56
C GLU A 595 -27.77 5.94 -17.64
N ASN A 596 -27.68 6.54 -18.83
CA ASN A 596 -28.71 6.49 -19.86
C ASN A 596 -28.23 5.83 -21.17
N LEU A 597 -27.46 4.75 -21.07
CA LEU A 597 -26.96 4.03 -22.24
C LEU A 597 -28.07 3.28 -23.01
N PRO A 598 -28.19 3.46 -24.34
CA PRO A 598 -29.18 2.76 -25.16
C PRO A 598 -28.99 1.24 -25.18
N ARG A 599 -30.00 0.49 -24.72
CA ARG A 599 -30.05 -0.98 -24.73
C ARG A 599 -30.60 -1.52 -26.04
N VAL A 600 -29.78 -1.51 -27.10
CA VAL A 600 -30.14 -2.09 -28.40
C VAL A 600 -29.65 -3.54 -28.46
N GLU A 601 -30.56 -4.52 -28.57
CA GLU A 601 -30.18 -5.94 -28.63
C GLU A 601 -29.39 -6.28 -29.90
N LEU A 602 -28.38 -7.15 -29.78
CA LEU A 602 -27.52 -7.59 -30.88
C LEU A 602 -28.11 -8.70 -31.74
N THR A 603 -29.04 -9.46 -31.18
CA THR A 603 -29.71 -10.59 -31.84
C THR A 603 -31.22 -10.41 -31.72
N ASP A 604 -31.95 -10.78 -32.76
CA ASP A 604 -33.40 -10.84 -32.71
C ASP A 604 -33.87 -11.91 -31.70
N ALA A 605 -35.04 -11.70 -31.09
CA ALA A 605 -35.60 -12.64 -30.10
C ALA A 605 -35.84 -14.06 -30.64
N SER A 606 -35.88 -14.24 -31.97
CA SER A 606 -36.02 -15.53 -32.65
C SER A 606 -34.68 -16.23 -32.94
N ALA A 607 -33.55 -15.55 -32.73
CA ALA A 607 -32.23 -16.11 -32.99
C ALA A 607 -31.87 -17.20 -31.96
N PRO A 608 -31.13 -18.26 -32.35
CA PRO A 608 -30.67 -19.27 -31.41
C PRO A 608 -29.73 -18.65 -30.36
N LEU A 609 -29.86 -19.07 -29.10
CA LEU A 609 -29.02 -18.62 -28.00
C LEU A 609 -27.54 -18.86 -28.32
N VAL A 610 -26.73 -17.80 -28.28
CA VAL A 610 -25.28 -17.90 -28.44
C VAL A 610 -24.71 -18.60 -27.22
N LYS A 611 -23.99 -19.69 -27.44
CA LYS A 611 -23.26 -20.41 -26.39
C LYS A 611 -21.78 -20.09 -26.53
N ALA A 612 -21.13 -19.71 -25.43
CA ALA A 612 -19.70 -19.51 -25.37
C ALA A 612 -19.10 -20.14 -24.12
N SER A 613 -17.86 -20.63 -24.22
CA SER A 613 -17.08 -21.12 -23.08
C SER A 613 -15.63 -20.66 -23.18
N ALA A 614 -14.99 -20.47 -22.03
CA ALA A 614 -13.60 -20.08 -21.95
C ALA A 614 -12.88 -20.97 -20.94
N THR A 615 -11.75 -21.53 -21.36
CA THR A 615 -10.83 -22.27 -20.49
C THR A 615 -9.56 -21.45 -20.31
N LEU A 616 -9.26 -21.13 -19.05
CA LEU A 616 -8.06 -20.44 -18.62
C LEU A 616 -6.94 -21.46 -18.41
N GLU A 617 -5.77 -21.14 -18.96
CA GLU A 617 -4.52 -21.86 -18.78
C GLU A 617 -3.39 -20.83 -18.50
N LYS A 618 -2.23 -21.31 -18.05
CA LYS A 618 -1.05 -20.45 -17.85
C LYS A 618 -0.64 -19.79 -19.17
N ASN A 619 -0.69 -18.45 -19.22
CA ASN A 619 -0.44 -17.62 -20.42
C ASN A 619 -1.32 -17.92 -21.65
N ARG A 620 -2.44 -18.64 -21.49
CA ARG A 620 -3.29 -19.07 -22.61
C ARG A 620 -4.76 -19.06 -22.22
N ILE A 621 -5.63 -18.68 -23.15
CA ILE A 621 -7.09 -18.74 -22.98
C ILE A 621 -7.67 -19.36 -24.24
N VAL A 622 -8.44 -20.43 -24.09
CA VAL A 622 -9.16 -21.09 -25.18
C VAL A 622 -10.61 -20.64 -25.11
N VAL A 623 -11.11 -20.02 -26.18
CA VAL A 623 -12.50 -19.56 -26.30
C VAL A 623 -13.20 -20.32 -27.40
N GLU A 624 -14.38 -20.83 -27.10
CA GLU A 624 -15.25 -21.53 -28.05
C GLU A 624 -16.62 -20.87 -28.08
N THR A 625 -17.21 -20.77 -29.27
CA THR A 625 -18.52 -20.16 -29.51
C THR A 625 -19.33 -20.92 -30.55
N SER A 626 -20.65 -20.95 -30.36
CA SER A 626 -21.59 -21.48 -31.35
C SER A 626 -21.87 -20.52 -32.52
N MET A 627 -21.53 -19.24 -32.38
CA MET A 627 -21.84 -18.20 -33.38
C MET A 627 -20.64 -17.28 -33.62
N PRO A 628 -19.85 -17.52 -34.69
CA PRO A 628 -18.80 -16.60 -35.12
C PRO A 628 -19.39 -15.22 -35.48
N ARG A 629 -18.55 -14.19 -35.34
CA ARG A 629 -18.81 -12.74 -35.48
C ARG A 629 -19.72 -12.14 -34.42
N HIS A 630 -20.25 -12.93 -33.49
CA HIS A 630 -20.93 -12.41 -32.30
C HIS A 630 -19.90 -11.94 -31.27
N PRO A 631 -19.97 -10.70 -30.76
CA PRO A 631 -19.02 -10.19 -29.78
C PRO A 631 -19.16 -10.91 -28.42
N LEU A 632 -18.03 -11.35 -27.88
CA LEU A 632 -17.91 -12.08 -26.62
C LEU A 632 -17.16 -11.23 -25.59
N TRP A 633 -17.76 -11.05 -24.42
CA TRP A 633 -17.16 -10.36 -23.28
C TRP A 633 -16.35 -11.35 -22.45
N LEU A 634 -15.03 -11.16 -22.41
CA LEU A 634 -14.12 -11.96 -21.61
C LEU A 634 -13.84 -11.24 -20.30
N LYS A 635 -14.29 -11.80 -19.17
CA LYS A 635 -14.17 -11.28 -17.79
C LYS A 635 -12.75 -11.41 -17.23
N ILE A 636 -11.76 -10.98 -18.03
CA ILE A 636 -10.32 -11.04 -17.82
C ILE A 636 -9.73 -9.69 -18.20
N SER A 637 -8.82 -9.15 -17.38
CA SER A 637 -8.16 -7.86 -17.65
C SER A 637 -7.49 -7.85 -19.02
N PHE A 638 -7.65 -6.74 -19.75
CA PHE A 638 -6.99 -6.52 -21.02
C PHE A 638 -5.50 -6.24 -20.83
N HIS A 639 -4.69 -6.68 -21.79
CA HIS A 639 -3.31 -6.25 -21.98
C HIS A 639 -2.96 -6.33 -23.48
N PRO A 640 -2.18 -5.39 -24.05
CA PRO A 640 -1.84 -5.37 -25.48
C PRO A 640 -0.99 -6.54 -25.98
N ASP A 641 -0.49 -7.39 -25.07
CA ASP A 641 0.34 -8.56 -25.38
C ASP A 641 -0.47 -9.86 -25.52
N TRP A 642 -1.79 -9.81 -25.34
CA TRP A 642 -2.66 -10.89 -25.75
C TRP A 642 -2.75 -10.96 -27.28
N ARG A 643 -2.49 -12.14 -27.84
CA ARG A 643 -2.51 -12.42 -29.29
C ARG A 643 -3.35 -13.64 -29.60
N ILE A 644 -4.11 -13.58 -30.70
CA ILE A 644 -4.73 -14.76 -31.28
C ILE A 644 -3.63 -15.58 -31.95
N VAL A 645 -3.43 -16.81 -31.50
CA VAL A 645 -2.42 -17.75 -32.03
C VAL A 645 -3.03 -18.92 -32.79
N GLU A 646 -4.33 -19.16 -32.60
CA GLU A 646 -5.10 -20.21 -33.28
C GLU A 646 -6.52 -19.65 -33.51
N GLY A 647 -7.08 -19.88 -34.69
CA GLY A 647 -8.33 -19.24 -35.13
C GLY A 647 -8.12 -17.83 -35.70
N ALA A 648 -9.22 -17.11 -35.93
CA ALA A 648 -9.22 -15.73 -36.41
C ALA A 648 -10.26 -14.89 -35.66
N GLY A 649 -10.06 -13.56 -35.61
CA GLY A 649 -10.96 -12.62 -34.94
C GLY A 649 -10.27 -11.31 -34.55
N GLU A 650 -11.02 -10.48 -33.82
CA GLU A 650 -10.59 -9.15 -33.37
C GLU A 650 -10.69 -9.04 -31.84
N LEU A 651 -9.69 -8.44 -31.18
CA LEU A 651 -9.60 -8.31 -29.73
C LEU A 651 -9.57 -6.83 -29.33
N TYR A 652 -10.44 -6.45 -28.38
CA TYR A 652 -10.63 -5.07 -27.95
C TYR A 652 -10.52 -4.91 -26.44
N LEU A 653 -10.06 -3.73 -26.01
CA LEU A 653 -10.20 -3.25 -24.63
C LEU A 653 -11.64 -2.74 -24.45
N VAL A 654 -12.33 -3.26 -23.44
CA VAL A 654 -13.71 -2.86 -23.11
C VAL A 654 -13.90 -2.61 -21.62
N SER A 655 -14.96 -1.90 -21.26
CA SER A 655 -15.28 -1.62 -19.85
C SER A 655 -15.53 -2.91 -19.04
N PRO A 656 -15.21 -2.95 -17.73
CA PRO A 656 -14.48 -1.93 -16.97
C PRO A 656 -12.97 -1.89 -17.26
N SER A 657 -12.39 -2.91 -17.88
CA SER A 657 -10.99 -2.99 -18.35
C SER A 657 -10.72 -4.37 -18.94
N PHE A 658 -11.77 -5.02 -19.39
CA PHE A 658 -11.81 -6.39 -19.83
C PHE A 658 -11.49 -6.52 -21.30
N MET A 659 -11.41 -7.76 -21.77
CA MET A 659 -11.28 -8.06 -23.19
C MET A 659 -12.66 -8.28 -23.82
N MET A 660 -12.85 -7.82 -25.05
CA MET A 660 -13.92 -8.27 -25.92
C MET A 660 -13.32 -8.95 -27.15
N LEU A 661 -13.74 -10.18 -27.41
CA LEU A 661 -13.33 -10.96 -28.58
C LEU A 661 -14.49 -10.99 -29.58
N VAL A 662 -14.23 -10.63 -30.83
CA VAL A 662 -15.13 -10.84 -31.96
C VAL A 662 -14.52 -11.96 -32.82
N PRO A 663 -14.94 -13.23 -32.63
CA PRO A 663 -14.26 -14.37 -33.24
C PRO A 663 -14.77 -14.61 -34.67
N ASP A 664 -13.89 -14.77 -35.65
CA ASP A 664 -14.26 -15.19 -37.01
C ASP A 664 -14.40 -16.72 -37.14
N THR A 665 -13.82 -17.46 -36.20
CA THR A 665 -13.86 -18.93 -36.14
C THR A 665 -14.56 -19.42 -34.86
N PRO A 666 -15.20 -20.61 -34.86
CA PRO A 666 -15.87 -21.16 -33.67
C PRO A 666 -14.95 -21.39 -32.47
N ARG A 667 -13.65 -21.57 -32.72
CA ARG A 667 -12.63 -21.73 -31.69
C ARG A 667 -11.52 -20.72 -31.93
N VAL A 668 -11.13 -20.01 -30.88
CA VAL A 668 -10.05 -19.01 -30.87
C VAL A 668 -9.18 -19.25 -29.64
N VAL A 669 -7.87 -19.20 -29.83
CA VAL A 669 -6.90 -19.35 -28.75
C VAL A 669 -6.09 -18.07 -28.60
N LEU A 670 -6.19 -17.46 -27.43
CA LEU A 670 -5.39 -16.31 -27.03
C LEU A 670 -4.15 -16.80 -26.28
N ARG A 671 -2.99 -16.20 -26.57
CA ARG A 671 -1.75 -16.38 -25.80
C ARG A 671 -1.23 -15.03 -25.34
N PHE A 672 -0.82 -14.95 -24.08
CA PHE A 672 -0.07 -13.82 -23.56
C PHE A 672 1.38 -13.95 -24.04
N ASP A 673 1.74 -13.24 -25.11
CA ASP A 673 2.97 -13.48 -25.85
C ASP A 673 4.10 -12.49 -25.48
N THR A 674 5.10 -13.00 -24.77
CA THR A 674 6.34 -12.28 -24.41
C THR A 674 7.55 -12.72 -25.25
N SER A 675 7.34 -13.48 -26.32
CA SER A 675 8.41 -14.04 -27.19
C SER A 675 8.86 -13.10 -28.31
N GLY A 676 8.01 -12.16 -28.73
CA GLY A 676 8.27 -11.22 -29.84
C GLY A 676 8.42 -9.75 -29.44
N GLY A 677 8.39 -8.86 -30.44
CA GLY A 677 8.27 -7.41 -30.29
C GLY A 677 9.27 -6.77 -29.33
N VAL A 678 8.77 -5.92 -28.42
CA VAL A 678 9.57 -5.18 -27.44
C VAL A 678 10.36 -6.10 -26.49
N TYR A 679 9.83 -7.28 -26.17
CA TYR A 679 10.51 -8.26 -25.33
C TYR A 679 11.71 -8.88 -26.06
N ALA A 680 11.55 -9.22 -27.33
CA ALA A 680 12.65 -9.72 -28.16
C ALA A 680 13.74 -8.65 -28.33
N ALA A 681 13.36 -7.39 -28.60
CA ALA A 681 14.28 -6.26 -28.69
C ALA A 681 15.09 -6.09 -27.38
N GLY A 682 14.42 -6.15 -26.23
CA GLY A 682 15.06 -6.12 -24.92
C GLY A 682 16.07 -7.26 -24.72
N ARG A 683 15.68 -8.51 -25.03
CA ARG A 683 16.58 -9.68 -24.95
C ARG A 683 17.79 -9.55 -25.85
N TYR A 684 17.61 -9.14 -27.11
CA TYR A 684 18.72 -8.95 -28.05
C TYR A 684 19.67 -7.84 -27.60
N ALA A 685 19.15 -6.74 -27.06
CA ALA A 685 19.98 -5.68 -26.50
C ALA A 685 20.82 -6.17 -25.29
N THR A 686 20.24 -7.01 -24.43
CA THR A 686 20.98 -7.65 -23.33
C THR A 686 22.05 -8.61 -23.83
N LEU A 687 21.73 -9.48 -24.80
CA LEU A 687 22.69 -10.41 -25.40
C LEU A 687 23.84 -9.67 -26.09
N LEU A 688 23.54 -8.62 -26.86
CA LEU A 688 24.54 -7.78 -27.52
C LEU A 688 25.46 -7.11 -26.49
N THR A 689 24.90 -6.56 -25.42
CA THR A 689 25.69 -5.95 -24.33
C THR A 689 26.62 -6.97 -23.68
N GLY A 690 26.13 -8.18 -23.43
CA GLY A 690 26.92 -9.30 -22.92
C GLY A 690 28.08 -9.66 -23.86
N LEU A 691 27.79 -9.83 -25.15
CA LEU A 691 28.78 -10.14 -26.18
C LEU A 691 29.86 -9.06 -26.29
N LEU A 692 29.47 -7.79 -26.39
CA LEU A 692 30.39 -6.65 -26.46
C LEU A 692 31.28 -6.58 -25.21
N THR A 693 30.72 -6.84 -24.04
CA THR A 693 31.49 -6.88 -22.79
C THR A 693 32.55 -7.99 -22.81
N VAL A 694 32.18 -9.20 -23.26
CA VAL A 694 33.10 -10.33 -23.38
C VAL A 694 34.22 -10.02 -24.39
N ILE A 695 33.88 -9.45 -25.55
CA ILE A 695 34.86 -9.03 -26.56
C ILE A 695 35.86 -8.03 -25.96
N VAL A 696 35.37 -6.97 -25.30
CA VAL A 696 36.23 -5.97 -24.65
C VAL A 696 37.11 -6.61 -23.57
N PHE A 697 36.57 -7.55 -22.80
CA PHE A 697 37.34 -8.28 -21.79
C PHE A 697 38.44 -9.14 -22.41
N CYS A 698 38.14 -9.90 -23.46
CA CYS A 698 39.11 -10.73 -24.20
C CYS A 698 40.21 -9.89 -24.86
N LEU A 699 39.86 -8.74 -25.47
CA LEU A 699 40.83 -7.81 -26.06
C LEU A 699 41.78 -7.23 -25.01
N ARG A 700 41.24 -6.77 -23.86
CA ARG A 700 42.06 -6.27 -22.74
C ARG A 700 42.93 -7.37 -22.11
N PHE A 701 42.43 -8.61 -22.03
CA PHE A 701 43.21 -9.75 -21.55
C PHE A 701 44.37 -10.10 -22.49
N ARG A 702 44.13 -10.09 -23.81
CA ARG A 702 45.16 -10.28 -24.84
C ARG A 702 46.22 -9.17 -24.80
N GLN A 703 45.81 -7.91 -24.67
CA GLN A 703 46.74 -6.78 -24.52
C GLN A 703 47.61 -6.92 -23.27
N ARG A 704 47.03 -7.33 -22.13
CA ARG A 704 47.78 -7.59 -20.88
C ARG A 704 48.73 -8.78 -21.00
N ARG A 705 48.35 -9.84 -21.73
CA ARG A 705 49.25 -10.97 -22.02
C ARG A 705 50.39 -10.56 -22.95
N ARG A 706 50.12 -9.80 -24.02
CA ARG A 706 51.17 -9.27 -24.92
C ARG A 706 52.13 -8.30 -24.19
N ALA A 707 51.62 -7.45 -23.31
CA ALA A 707 52.44 -6.57 -22.47
C ALA A 707 53.29 -7.34 -21.43
N ARG A 708 52.85 -8.53 -21.00
CA ARG A 708 53.63 -9.44 -20.14
C ARG A 708 54.54 -10.42 -20.91
N ALA A 709 54.32 -10.58 -22.21
CA ALA A 709 55.06 -11.47 -23.11
C ALA A 709 56.02 -10.70 -24.05
N GLY A 710 56.29 -9.42 -23.77
CA GLY A 710 57.43 -8.73 -24.38
C GLY A 710 58.74 -9.45 -24.03
N PRO A 711 59.75 -9.44 -24.91
CA PRO A 711 60.89 -10.34 -24.80
C PRO A 711 61.64 -10.13 -23.49
N ALA A 712 62.00 -11.22 -22.81
CA ALA A 712 62.98 -11.21 -21.75
C ALA A 712 64.35 -10.83 -22.36
N THR A 713 64.74 -9.57 -22.24
CA THR A 713 66.15 -9.20 -22.40
C THR A 713 66.90 -9.68 -21.16
N GLY A 714 67.92 -10.50 -21.39
CA GLY A 714 68.70 -11.20 -20.37
C GLY A 714 69.50 -10.26 -19.44
N PRO A 715 70.15 -10.82 -18.41
CA PRO A 715 70.90 -10.05 -17.44
C PRO A 715 72.23 -9.58 -18.04
N GLY A 716 72.40 -8.26 -18.18
CA GLY A 716 73.69 -7.63 -18.46
C GLY A 716 73.70 -6.77 -19.72
N ALA A 717 73.36 -5.48 -19.57
CA ALA A 717 73.92 -4.34 -20.33
C ALA A 717 73.23 -3.04 -19.87
N ASP A 718 74.02 -2.00 -19.68
CA ASP A 718 73.64 -0.67 -19.22
C ASP A 718 72.42 -0.08 -19.95
N ARG A 719 71.51 0.52 -19.18
CA ARG A 719 70.42 1.34 -19.73
C ARG A 719 70.92 2.77 -19.98
N PRO A 720 70.78 3.34 -21.19
CA PRO A 720 70.92 4.77 -21.39
C PRO A 720 69.73 5.51 -20.77
N GLN A 721 70.00 6.65 -20.13
CA GLN A 721 68.98 7.59 -19.67
C GLN A 721 68.22 8.18 -20.88
N PRO A 722 66.91 8.45 -20.77
CA PRO A 722 66.20 9.21 -21.80
C PRO A 722 66.62 10.69 -21.75
N GLU A 723 67.14 11.18 -22.87
CA GLU A 723 67.49 12.57 -23.13
C GLU A 723 66.30 13.51 -22.92
N ILE A 724 66.56 14.58 -22.18
CA ILE A 724 65.73 15.78 -22.06
C ILE A 724 66.14 16.71 -23.20
N PRO A 725 65.22 17.20 -24.06
CA PRO A 725 65.57 18.26 -24.99
C PRO A 725 65.88 19.56 -24.24
N SER A 726 67.13 19.99 -24.35
CA SER A 726 67.63 21.28 -23.91
C SER A 726 67.21 22.38 -24.88
N LEU A 727 66.54 23.42 -24.37
CA LEU A 727 66.58 24.76 -24.96
C LEU A 727 67.11 25.71 -23.88
N GLN A 728 68.39 26.05 -23.98
CA GLN A 728 68.97 27.23 -23.34
C GLN A 728 68.70 28.45 -24.22
N GLY A 729 68.36 29.56 -23.59
CA GLY A 729 68.18 30.88 -24.21
C GLY A 729 67.89 31.91 -23.12
N GLU A 730 68.97 32.26 -22.42
CA GLU A 730 69.33 33.50 -21.71
C GLU A 730 68.29 34.41 -21.03
N ALA A 731 68.74 34.95 -19.90
CA ALA A 731 68.03 35.79 -18.97
C ALA A 731 67.96 37.26 -19.44
N GLU A 732 66.77 37.87 -19.29
CA GLU A 732 66.61 39.29 -18.96
C GLU A 732 65.41 39.44 -18.00
N SER A 733 65.63 40.18 -16.90
CA SER A 733 64.62 40.63 -15.94
C SER A 733 64.00 41.93 -16.48
N PRO A 734 62.70 42.25 -16.26
CA PRO A 734 62.36 42.93 -15.01
C PRO A 734 60.92 42.72 -14.47
N ALA A 735 60.83 42.93 -13.16
CA ALA A 735 59.77 43.66 -12.44
C ALA A 735 58.36 43.06 -12.23
N SER A 736 57.91 43.34 -11.01
CA SER A 736 56.58 43.21 -10.44
C SER A 736 55.45 43.64 -11.38
N GLY A 737 54.55 42.71 -11.70
CA GLY A 737 53.26 42.96 -12.34
C GLY A 737 52.17 42.20 -11.61
N THR A 738 51.31 42.94 -10.92
CA THR A 738 50.04 42.51 -10.34
C THR A 738 49.17 41.79 -11.36
N GLY A 739 48.77 40.56 -11.06
CA GLY A 739 47.88 39.74 -11.89
C GLY A 739 47.19 38.64 -11.09
N GLN A 740 46.49 39.01 -10.01
CA GLN A 740 45.44 38.17 -9.45
C GLN A 740 44.26 38.13 -10.43
N THR A 741 44.09 37.07 -11.21
CA THR A 741 42.83 36.65 -11.85
C THR A 741 43.04 35.21 -12.36
N GLY A 742 42.14 34.23 -12.28
CA GLY A 742 40.76 34.16 -11.80
C GLY A 742 40.33 32.69 -11.59
N ASP A 743 41.23 31.80 -11.14
CA ASP A 743 40.96 30.35 -11.11
C ASP A 743 40.48 29.80 -9.76
N ARG A 744 40.20 30.67 -8.78
CA ARG A 744 39.80 30.27 -7.41
C ARG A 744 38.35 30.55 -7.02
N ALA A 745 37.56 31.24 -7.85
CA ALA A 745 36.20 31.66 -7.48
C ALA A 745 35.06 30.94 -8.24
N VAL A 746 35.32 30.33 -9.40
CA VAL A 746 34.26 29.78 -10.26
C VAL A 746 33.82 28.36 -9.85
N TYR A 747 34.72 27.58 -9.25
CA TYR A 747 34.47 26.17 -8.92
C TYR A 747 33.57 25.87 -7.70
N PRO A 748 33.49 26.70 -6.63
CA PRO A 748 32.44 26.54 -5.62
C PRO A 748 31.10 27.16 -6.04
N ALA A 749 31.09 28.07 -7.03
CA ALA A 749 29.89 28.74 -7.50
C ALA A 749 28.95 27.83 -8.31
N VAL A 750 29.47 26.93 -9.16
CA VAL A 750 28.63 26.04 -9.96
C VAL A 750 27.85 25.01 -9.11
N PRO A 751 28.47 24.29 -8.14
CA PRO A 751 27.71 23.41 -7.25
C PRO A 751 26.75 24.17 -6.33
N ALA A 752 27.13 25.36 -5.84
CA ALA A 752 26.26 26.18 -5.01
C ALA A 752 25.07 26.76 -5.80
N LEU A 753 25.28 27.16 -7.06
CA LEU A 753 24.23 27.60 -7.98
C LEU A 753 23.32 26.44 -8.36
N VAL A 754 23.86 25.25 -8.64
CA VAL A 754 23.04 24.05 -8.86
C VAL A 754 22.26 23.69 -7.60
N TRP A 755 22.84 23.81 -6.40
CA TRP A 755 22.10 23.65 -5.14
C TRP A 755 21.04 24.71 -4.93
N LEU A 756 21.30 25.96 -5.25
CA LEU A 756 20.32 27.05 -5.17
C LEU A 756 19.21 26.85 -6.20
N VAL A 757 19.52 26.40 -7.41
CA VAL A 757 18.55 26.11 -8.47
C VAL A 757 17.75 24.85 -8.14
N LEU A 758 18.37 23.79 -7.61
CA LEU A 758 17.64 22.60 -7.13
C LEU A 758 16.81 22.95 -5.90
N ALA A 759 17.34 23.70 -4.94
CA ALA A 759 16.59 24.12 -3.77
C ALA A 759 15.45 25.07 -4.15
N ALA A 760 15.66 25.98 -5.10
CA ALA A 760 14.63 26.86 -5.63
C ALA A 760 13.61 26.07 -6.47
N ALA A 761 14.02 25.11 -7.28
CA ALA A 761 13.12 24.27 -8.07
C ALA A 761 12.32 23.31 -7.18
N VAL A 762 12.94 22.74 -6.15
CA VAL A 762 12.27 21.94 -5.12
C VAL A 762 11.37 22.81 -4.27
N ALA A 763 11.75 24.04 -3.91
CA ALA A 763 10.91 24.97 -3.16
C ALA A 763 9.74 25.48 -4.01
N LEU A 764 9.95 25.78 -5.29
CA LEU A 764 8.91 26.20 -6.24
C LEU A 764 7.96 25.04 -6.55
N TYR A 765 8.52 23.84 -6.73
CA TYR A 765 7.71 22.63 -6.85
C TYR A 765 6.93 22.39 -5.58
N ALA A 766 7.55 22.40 -4.39
CA ALA A 766 6.87 22.26 -3.11
C ALA A 766 5.78 23.33 -2.90
N TRP A 767 5.99 24.55 -3.38
CA TRP A 767 5.01 25.63 -3.35
C TRP A 767 3.80 25.36 -4.25
N HIS A 768 4.01 24.77 -5.43
CA HIS A 768 2.92 24.39 -6.35
C HIS A 768 2.40 22.96 -6.15
N ARG A 769 3.08 22.16 -5.32
CA ARG A 769 2.74 20.76 -4.99
C ARG A 769 1.38 20.68 -4.33
N ASP A 770 1.07 21.65 -3.47
CA ASP A 770 -0.20 21.73 -2.75
C ASP A 770 -1.43 21.84 -3.66
N GLU A 771 -1.28 22.29 -4.91
CA GLU A 771 -2.42 22.43 -5.85
C GLU A 771 -2.50 21.31 -6.89
N ARG A 772 -1.47 20.45 -6.96
CA ARG A 772 -1.40 19.35 -7.94
C ARG A 772 -1.72 17.99 -7.34
N ASP A 773 -1.83 17.90 -6.02
CA ASP A 773 -2.20 16.69 -5.30
C ASP A 773 -3.53 16.89 -4.56
N PRO A 774 -4.48 15.93 -4.63
CA PRO A 774 -5.79 16.09 -4.00
C PRO A 774 -5.72 16.21 -2.47
N LEU A 775 -4.86 15.43 -1.81
CA LEU A 775 -4.74 15.44 -0.35
C LEU A 775 -4.09 16.73 0.15
N LEU A 776 -3.05 17.20 -0.55
CA LEU A 776 -2.41 18.47 -0.18
C LEU A 776 -3.32 19.68 -0.43
N LEU A 777 -4.10 19.68 -1.53
CA LEU A 777 -5.06 20.74 -1.80
C LEU A 777 -6.15 20.77 -0.73
N TYR A 778 -6.65 19.61 -0.34
CA TYR A 778 -7.58 19.46 0.77
C TYR A 778 -6.99 19.97 2.09
N HIS A 779 -5.75 19.62 2.42
CA HIS A 779 -5.11 20.14 3.64
C HIS A 779 -4.88 21.65 3.60
N LYS A 780 -4.60 22.22 2.43
CA LYS A 780 -4.54 23.67 2.23
C LYS A 780 -5.90 24.31 2.49
N ALA A 781 -6.98 23.69 2.01
CA ALA A 781 -8.36 24.10 2.29
C ALA A 781 -8.70 23.99 3.78
N LEU A 782 -8.29 22.90 4.44
CA LEU A 782 -8.51 22.67 5.87
C LEU A 782 -7.80 23.73 6.73
N ARG A 783 -6.54 24.06 6.44
CA ARG A 783 -5.84 25.16 7.14
C ARG A 783 -6.51 26.51 6.93
N ALA A 784 -7.10 26.74 5.76
CA ALA A 784 -7.87 27.96 5.48
C ALA A 784 -9.16 27.99 6.33
N TYR A 785 -9.83 26.84 6.47
CA TYR A 785 -11.00 26.66 7.34
C TYR A 785 -10.68 26.88 8.81
N GLU A 786 -9.64 26.21 9.35
CA GLU A 786 -9.20 26.36 10.75
C GLU A 786 -8.87 27.82 11.11
N ARG A 787 -8.29 28.58 10.17
CA ARG A 787 -8.03 30.02 10.35
C ARG A 787 -9.31 30.85 10.33
N ALA A 788 -10.28 30.48 9.51
CA ALA A 788 -11.58 31.15 9.44
C ALA A 788 -12.39 30.90 10.71
N GLU A 789 -12.33 29.67 11.22
CA GLU A 789 -12.96 29.26 12.46
C GLU A 789 -12.33 29.96 13.67
N ALA A 790 -10.99 29.99 13.76
CA ALA A 790 -10.28 30.69 14.84
C ALA A 790 -10.50 32.21 14.84
N GLY A 791 -10.86 32.79 13.68
CA GLY A 791 -11.22 34.21 13.56
C GLY A 791 -12.69 34.51 13.88
N ASN A 792 -13.52 33.50 14.15
CA ASN A 792 -14.94 33.66 14.42
C ASN A 792 -15.19 33.87 15.94
N PRO A 793 -15.68 35.04 16.38
CA PRO A 793 -15.87 35.35 17.80
C PRO A 793 -16.96 34.53 18.52
N THR A 794 -17.67 33.63 17.82
CA THR A 794 -18.74 32.79 18.39
C THR A 794 -18.24 31.49 19.03
N HIS A 795 -16.98 31.09 18.84
CA HIS A 795 -16.33 29.99 19.56
C HIS A 795 -15.43 30.50 20.69
N GLY A 796 -16.07 31.04 21.73
CA GLY A 796 -15.43 31.27 23.03
C GLY A 796 -15.50 30.02 23.89
N ASP A 797 -14.43 29.22 23.90
CA ASP A 797 -14.11 28.37 25.04
C ASP A 797 -12.93 29.01 25.79
N ASP A 798 -13.28 29.70 26.88
CA ASP A 798 -12.42 30.55 27.71
C ASP A 798 -11.54 29.72 28.69
N THR A 799 -11.18 28.48 28.35
CA THR A 799 -10.56 27.53 29.29
C THR A 799 -9.09 27.16 29.02
N LEU A 800 -8.44 27.74 28.00
CA LEU A 800 -7.01 27.52 27.76
C LEU A 800 -6.17 28.80 27.94
N PRO A 801 -5.43 28.95 29.05
CA PRO A 801 -4.60 30.14 29.27
C PRO A 801 -3.36 30.10 28.37
N GLY A 802 -3.25 31.05 27.43
CA GLY A 802 -1.99 31.32 26.71
C GLY A 802 -2.05 31.70 25.22
N ARG A 803 -3.22 31.85 24.58
CA ARG A 803 -3.29 32.26 23.17
C ARG A 803 -3.33 33.79 23.02
N THR A 804 -2.26 34.37 22.47
CA THR A 804 -2.26 35.76 21.98
C THR A 804 -3.20 35.91 20.76
N PRO A 805 -4.02 36.97 20.67
CA PRO A 805 -4.91 37.18 19.54
C PRO A 805 -4.09 37.49 18.27
N ALA A 806 -4.27 36.69 17.22
CA ALA A 806 -3.58 36.89 15.96
C ALA A 806 -4.21 38.05 15.16
N THR A 807 -3.53 39.19 15.13
CA THR A 807 -3.85 40.39 14.35
C THR A 807 -3.44 40.26 12.87
N ARG A 808 -4.17 39.45 12.09
CA ARG A 808 -4.19 39.51 10.62
C ARG A 808 -5.63 39.40 10.12
N PRO A 809 -6.01 40.02 8.98
CA PRO A 809 -7.34 39.83 8.42
C PRO A 809 -7.55 38.34 8.17
N GLY A 810 -8.47 37.74 8.94
CA GLY A 810 -8.72 36.30 8.92
C GLY A 810 -9.26 35.85 7.57
N THR A 811 -8.89 34.64 7.17
CA THR A 811 -9.57 33.96 6.05
C THR A 811 -11.05 33.84 6.38
N THR A 812 -11.97 34.16 5.46
CA THR A 812 -13.42 34.01 5.73
C THR A 812 -13.90 32.59 5.44
N MET A 813 -15.05 32.18 6.01
CA MET A 813 -15.66 30.88 5.69
C MET A 813 -15.95 30.74 4.19
N ALA A 814 -16.36 31.83 3.52
CA ALA A 814 -16.51 31.86 2.07
C ALA A 814 -15.21 31.59 1.30
N GLN A 815 -14.08 32.16 1.76
CA GLN A 815 -12.77 31.90 1.16
C GLN A 815 -12.30 30.47 1.41
N ALA A 816 -12.54 29.91 2.60
CA ALA A 816 -12.23 28.52 2.90
C ALA A 816 -13.08 27.55 2.04
N ARG A 817 -14.39 27.83 1.92
CA ARG A 817 -15.32 27.07 1.07
C ARG A 817 -14.88 27.01 -0.38
N GLU A 818 -14.39 28.13 -0.94
CA GLU A 818 -13.87 28.17 -2.30
C GLU A 818 -12.69 27.19 -2.52
N TRP A 819 -11.83 26.99 -1.52
CA TRP A 819 -10.77 25.98 -1.62
C TRP A 819 -11.32 24.54 -1.65
N PHE A 820 -12.37 24.24 -0.89
CA PHE A 820 -13.01 22.92 -0.95
C PHE A 820 -13.79 22.71 -2.25
N LEU A 821 -14.49 23.72 -2.77
CA LEU A 821 -15.14 23.66 -4.09
C LEU A 821 -14.13 23.39 -5.21
N ARG A 822 -12.92 23.96 -5.11
CA ARG A 822 -11.80 23.62 -6.02
C ARG A 822 -11.36 22.17 -5.90
N CYS A 823 -11.39 21.58 -4.70
CA CYS A 823 -11.12 20.14 -4.53
C CYS A 823 -12.14 19.30 -5.30
N LEU A 824 -13.43 19.62 -5.13
CA LEU A 824 -14.55 18.92 -5.80
C LEU A 824 -14.47 19.02 -7.33
N ASN A 825 -14.11 20.18 -7.86
CA ASN A 825 -14.02 20.42 -9.31
C ASN A 825 -12.76 19.79 -9.93
N ARG A 826 -11.60 19.93 -9.26
CA ARG A 826 -10.32 19.47 -9.81
C ARG A 826 -10.09 17.98 -9.66
N TYR A 827 -10.64 17.38 -8.60
CA TYR A 827 -10.45 15.98 -8.26
C TYR A 827 -11.77 15.26 -7.99
N PRO A 828 -12.72 15.24 -8.95
CA PRO A 828 -14.05 14.65 -8.77
C PRO A 828 -14.01 13.13 -8.58
N LEU A 829 -12.90 12.50 -8.94
CA LEU A 829 -12.66 11.07 -8.72
C LEU A 829 -11.80 10.81 -7.47
N SER A 830 -11.50 11.77 -6.60
CA SER A 830 -10.64 11.50 -5.44
C SER A 830 -11.46 11.12 -4.20
N PRO A 831 -10.94 10.30 -3.27
CA PRO A 831 -11.60 10.05 -1.97
C PRO A 831 -11.80 11.32 -1.14
N VAL A 832 -11.03 12.37 -1.45
CA VAL A 832 -11.14 13.71 -0.85
C VAL A 832 -12.52 14.34 -1.07
N VAL A 833 -13.27 13.92 -2.09
CA VAL A 833 -14.57 14.51 -2.44
C VAL A 833 -15.55 14.49 -1.26
N ASP A 834 -15.66 13.37 -0.53
CA ASP A 834 -16.54 13.27 0.64
C ASP A 834 -16.10 14.24 1.75
N HIS A 835 -14.79 14.31 2.02
CA HIS A 835 -14.24 15.20 3.04
C HIS A 835 -14.41 16.67 2.65
N ALA A 836 -14.15 17.04 1.40
CA ALA A 836 -14.34 18.40 0.91
C ALA A 836 -15.82 18.81 0.98
N ALA A 837 -16.74 17.91 0.62
CA ALA A 837 -18.17 18.18 0.71
C ALA A 837 -18.62 18.41 2.17
N HIS A 838 -18.13 17.61 3.12
CA HIS A 838 -18.36 17.82 4.56
C HIS A 838 -17.95 19.24 5.01
N TYR A 839 -16.76 19.72 4.62
CA TYR A 839 -16.33 21.06 5.02
C TYR A 839 -17.00 22.21 4.23
N VAL A 840 -17.45 21.97 2.99
CA VAL A 840 -18.33 22.93 2.29
C VAL A 840 -19.63 23.09 3.08
N ALA A 841 -20.25 21.99 3.48
CA ALA A 841 -21.46 22.00 4.29
C ALA A 841 -21.23 22.68 5.65
N ALA A 842 -20.16 22.30 6.37
CA ALA A 842 -19.78 22.93 7.63
C ALA A 842 -19.63 24.45 7.50
N SER A 843 -19.04 24.94 6.40
CA SER A 843 -18.92 26.38 6.16
C SER A 843 -20.27 27.09 5.99
N TYR A 844 -21.26 26.46 5.33
CA TYR A 844 -22.60 27.02 5.22
C TYR A 844 -23.33 27.01 6.57
N MET A 845 -23.16 25.93 7.34
CA MET A 845 -23.72 25.83 8.70
C MET A 845 -23.17 26.92 9.62
N THR A 846 -21.85 27.17 9.62
CA THR A 846 -21.25 28.24 10.43
C THR A 846 -21.76 29.64 10.04
N GLU A 847 -22.07 29.85 8.75
CA GLU A 847 -22.64 31.10 8.25
C GLU A 847 -24.18 31.18 8.37
N ASN A 848 -24.83 30.16 8.96
CA ASN A 848 -26.30 29.99 9.03
C ASN A 848 -27.00 30.05 7.66
N LYS A 849 -26.31 29.63 6.58
CA LYS A 849 -26.81 29.62 5.21
C LYS A 849 -27.51 28.29 4.89
N TRP A 850 -28.66 28.08 5.52
CA TRP A 850 -29.37 26.80 5.50
C TRP A 850 -29.92 26.40 4.13
N GLN A 851 -30.37 27.37 3.31
CA GLN A 851 -30.85 27.06 1.95
C GLN A 851 -29.68 26.67 1.03
N ASP A 852 -28.57 27.41 1.08
CA ASP A 852 -27.38 27.09 0.28
C ASP A 852 -26.81 25.71 0.62
N LEU A 853 -26.87 25.32 1.91
CA LEU A 853 -26.50 23.98 2.36
C LEU A 853 -27.38 22.88 1.72
N ILE A 854 -28.70 23.08 1.73
CA ILE A 854 -29.65 22.13 1.12
C ILE A 854 -29.38 22.02 -0.38
N ASP A 855 -29.26 23.16 -1.07
CA ASP A 855 -29.02 23.20 -2.53
C ASP A 855 -27.69 22.52 -2.90
N PHE A 856 -26.65 22.76 -2.10
CA PHE A 856 -25.35 22.10 -2.24
C PHE A 856 -25.48 20.58 -2.09
N TYR A 857 -26.13 20.10 -1.03
CA TYR A 857 -26.30 18.66 -0.82
C TYR A 857 -27.18 18.00 -1.87
N GLU A 858 -28.24 18.65 -2.36
CA GLU A 858 -29.07 18.10 -3.45
C GLU A 858 -28.25 17.90 -4.73
N SER A 859 -27.44 18.89 -5.10
CA SER A 859 -26.52 18.79 -6.25
C SER A 859 -25.44 17.73 -6.03
N PHE A 860 -24.83 17.70 -4.84
CA PHE A 860 -23.77 16.77 -4.50
C PHE A 860 -24.25 15.32 -4.49
N LEU A 861 -25.37 15.02 -3.83
CA LEU A 861 -25.90 13.65 -3.73
C LEU A 861 -26.48 13.16 -5.05
N ALA A 862 -26.91 14.06 -5.95
CA ALA A 862 -27.26 13.70 -7.32
C ALA A 862 -26.02 13.28 -8.15
N ALA A 863 -24.88 13.94 -7.94
CA ALA A 863 -23.63 13.62 -8.63
C ALA A 863 -22.85 12.43 -8.01
N TYR A 864 -23.01 12.21 -6.70
CA TYR A 864 -22.34 11.17 -5.91
C TYR A 864 -23.35 10.39 -5.06
N PRO A 865 -24.30 9.67 -5.68
CA PRO A 865 -25.30 8.91 -4.97
C PRO A 865 -24.69 7.79 -4.10
N GLU A 866 -23.46 7.37 -4.37
CA GLU A 866 -22.68 6.39 -3.60
C GLU A 866 -21.88 6.98 -2.41
N SER A 867 -22.04 8.28 -2.11
CA SER A 867 -21.19 8.94 -1.12
C SER A 867 -21.30 8.38 0.28
N ARG A 868 -20.16 8.32 0.98
CA ARG A 868 -20.07 7.86 2.38
C ARG A 868 -20.71 8.86 3.35
N ILE A 869 -20.80 10.14 2.99
CA ILE A 869 -21.47 11.16 3.81
C ILE A 869 -22.97 11.27 3.52
N TYR A 870 -23.55 10.42 2.67
CA TYR A 870 -24.99 10.48 2.34
C TYR A 870 -25.90 10.49 3.58
N PRO A 871 -25.71 9.59 4.58
CA PRO A 871 -26.55 9.61 5.77
C PRO A 871 -26.40 10.90 6.59
N GLU A 872 -25.19 11.45 6.64
CA GLU A 872 -24.88 12.72 7.31
C GLU A 872 -25.52 13.90 6.60
N ALA A 873 -25.40 13.96 5.27
CA ALA A 873 -26.04 14.97 4.45
C ALA A 873 -27.56 14.99 4.62
N LEU A 874 -28.23 13.82 4.64
CA LEU A 874 -29.67 13.76 4.89
C LEU A 874 -30.05 14.30 6.27
N TYR A 875 -29.30 13.95 7.31
CA TYR A 875 -29.52 14.48 8.65
C TYR A 875 -29.34 16.00 8.71
N GLU A 876 -28.25 16.52 8.13
CA GLU A 876 -27.95 17.96 8.12
C GLU A 876 -28.96 18.76 7.28
N MET A 877 -29.40 18.23 6.14
CA MET A 877 -30.49 18.83 5.34
C MET A 877 -31.79 18.90 6.15
N GLY A 878 -32.11 17.85 6.93
CA GLY A 878 -33.26 17.84 7.82
C GLY A 878 -33.16 18.90 8.93
N ALA A 879 -31.97 19.04 9.52
CA ALA A 879 -31.70 20.05 10.55
C ALA A 879 -31.80 21.47 9.98
N ALA A 880 -31.21 21.71 8.81
CA ALA A 880 -31.29 22.96 8.08
C ALA A 880 -32.74 23.33 7.72
N ALA A 881 -33.52 22.36 7.23
CA ALA A 881 -34.95 22.56 6.94
C ALA A 881 -35.75 22.91 8.21
N SER A 882 -35.43 22.28 9.35
CA SER A 882 -36.05 22.60 10.65
C SER A 882 -35.77 24.05 11.06
N LEU A 883 -34.52 24.51 10.90
CA LEU A 883 -34.12 25.89 11.20
C LEU A 883 -34.76 26.92 10.25
N LEU A 884 -35.13 26.51 9.04
CA LEU A 884 -35.92 27.30 8.10
C LEU A 884 -37.44 27.24 8.36
N GLY A 885 -37.91 26.50 9.38
CA GLY A 885 -39.32 26.32 9.70
C GLY A 885 -40.08 25.39 8.74
N ARG A 886 -39.38 24.58 7.94
CA ARG A 886 -39.96 23.64 6.96
C ARG A 886 -40.04 22.22 7.54
N THR A 887 -40.94 22.03 8.50
CA THR A 887 -41.05 20.77 9.26
C THR A 887 -41.39 19.55 8.38
N ASP A 888 -42.16 19.73 7.31
CA ASP A 888 -42.50 18.66 6.37
C ASP A 888 -41.25 18.16 5.61
N VAL A 889 -40.42 19.10 5.12
CA VAL A 889 -39.15 18.79 4.45
C VAL A 889 -38.20 18.12 5.44
N ALA A 890 -38.10 18.65 6.65
CA ALA A 890 -37.25 18.09 7.70
C ALA A 890 -37.62 16.64 8.02
N SER A 891 -38.91 16.38 8.27
CA SER A 891 -39.44 15.04 8.53
C SER A 891 -39.12 14.08 7.38
N ARG A 892 -39.32 14.49 6.13
CA ARG A 892 -38.97 13.67 4.96
C ARG A 892 -37.48 13.31 4.94
N ARG A 893 -36.58 14.26 5.18
CA ARG A 893 -35.12 14.01 5.16
C ARG A 893 -34.67 13.10 6.30
N TYR A 894 -35.21 13.27 7.51
CA TYR A 894 -34.90 12.37 8.62
C TYR A 894 -35.43 10.95 8.38
N TRP A 895 -36.65 10.80 7.85
CA TRP A 895 -37.18 9.49 7.46
C TRP A 895 -36.34 8.81 6.38
N GLN A 896 -35.82 9.57 5.40
CA GLN A 896 -34.88 9.04 4.42
C GLN A 896 -33.60 8.50 5.10
N ALA A 897 -33.04 9.22 6.07
CA ALA A 897 -31.85 8.77 6.80
C ALA A 897 -32.11 7.48 7.59
N VAL A 898 -33.24 7.40 8.30
CA VAL A 898 -33.64 6.21 9.08
C VAL A 898 -33.95 5.02 8.18
N THR A 899 -34.63 5.24 7.06
CA THR A 899 -35.14 4.15 6.21
C THR A 899 -34.07 3.61 5.28
N PHE A 900 -33.27 4.48 4.64
CA PHE A 900 -32.26 4.05 3.68
C PHE A 900 -30.92 3.72 4.32
N PHE A 901 -30.64 4.27 5.50
CA PHE A 901 -29.35 4.07 6.20
C PHE A 901 -29.53 3.73 7.68
N PRO A 902 -30.38 2.76 8.05
CA PRO A 902 -30.74 2.46 9.45
C PRO A 902 -29.55 2.11 10.34
N GLU A 903 -28.46 1.64 9.75
CA GLU A 903 -27.22 1.24 10.45
C GLU A 903 -26.24 2.40 10.67
N SER A 904 -26.49 3.56 10.08
CA SER A 904 -25.66 4.75 10.26
C SER A 904 -25.91 5.35 11.65
N GLU A 905 -24.86 5.84 12.30
CA GLU A 905 -25.01 6.63 13.53
C GLU A 905 -25.95 7.84 13.34
N ARG A 906 -26.01 8.39 12.13
CA ARG A 906 -26.88 9.51 11.77
C ARG A 906 -28.36 9.11 11.73
N ALA A 907 -28.71 7.84 11.55
CA ALA A 907 -30.09 7.38 11.65
C ALA A 907 -30.63 7.51 13.08
N GLY A 908 -29.82 7.21 14.10
CA GLY A 908 -30.21 7.42 15.50
C GLY A 908 -30.45 8.90 15.82
N ALA A 909 -29.57 9.78 15.34
CA ALA A 909 -29.74 11.24 15.50
C ALA A 909 -30.98 11.76 14.75
N ALA A 910 -31.24 11.28 13.53
CA ALA A 910 -32.42 11.62 12.75
C ALA A 910 -33.72 11.12 13.45
N ALA A 911 -33.70 9.91 14.01
CA ALA A 911 -34.81 9.36 14.76
C ALA A 911 -35.14 10.20 16.00
N ALA A 912 -34.13 10.68 16.74
CA ALA A 912 -34.34 11.60 17.86
C ALA A 912 -35.06 12.89 17.41
N ARG A 913 -34.64 13.47 16.28
CA ARG A 913 -35.32 14.64 15.71
C ARG A 913 -36.75 14.35 15.24
N LEU A 914 -37.02 13.15 14.70
CA LEU A 914 -38.37 12.73 14.35
C LEU A 914 -39.30 12.66 15.57
N VAL A 915 -38.81 12.16 16.71
CA VAL A 915 -39.57 12.12 17.97
C VAL A 915 -39.87 13.52 18.51
N GLU A 916 -38.99 14.50 18.26
CA GLU A 916 -39.22 15.90 18.66
C GLU A 916 -40.30 16.60 17.81
N ILE A 917 -40.37 16.27 16.50
CA ILE A 917 -41.28 16.95 15.56
C ILE A 917 -42.59 16.18 15.28
N SER A 918 -42.70 14.93 15.72
CA SER A 918 -43.88 14.04 15.56
C SER A 918 -44.33 13.50 16.92
N SER A 919 -45.52 12.89 17.02
CA SER A 919 -45.95 12.35 18.31
C SER A 919 -45.19 11.05 18.66
N PRO A 920 -44.75 10.84 19.91
CA PRO A 920 -44.06 9.60 20.31
C PRO A 920 -44.86 8.33 20.03
N GLY A 921 -46.19 8.40 20.08
CA GLY A 921 -47.08 7.28 19.76
C GLY A 921 -47.07 6.88 18.29
N GLU A 922 -47.01 7.85 17.37
CA GLU A 922 -46.89 7.58 15.93
C GLU A 922 -45.55 6.90 15.61
N ILE A 923 -44.44 7.41 16.16
CA ILE A 923 -43.11 6.84 15.95
C ILE A 923 -43.05 5.41 16.53
N LEU A 924 -43.64 5.18 17.70
CA LEU A 924 -43.73 3.84 18.28
C LEU A 924 -44.54 2.89 17.40
N GLY A 925 -45.63 3.38 16.79
CA GLY A 925 -46.44 2.62 15.84
C GLY A 925 -45.61 2.12 14.65
N VAL A 926 -44.81 3.00 14.03
CA VAL A 926 -43.91 2.62 12.93
C VAL A 926 -42.81 1.66 13.39
N ALA A 927 -42.22 1.91 14.56
CA ALA A 927 -41.18 1.05 15.12
C ALA A 927 -41.70 -0.38 15.41
N ARG A 928 -42.94 -0.52 15.87
CA ARG A 928 -43.61 -1.82 16.04
C ARG A 928 -43.82 -2.53 14.70
N GLU A 929 -44.15 -1.80 13.64
CA GLU A 929 -44.31 -2.38 12.30
C GLU A 929 -42.99 -2.96 11.79
N TYR A 930 -41.89 -2.21 11.93
CA TYR A 930 -40.55 -2.73 11.61
C TYR A 930 -40.19 -3.94 12.46
N TYR A 931 -40.42 -3.89 13.77
CA TYR A 931 -40.19 -5.01 14.67
C TYR A 931 -40.99 -6.26 14.28
N ALA A 932 -42.28 -6.11 13.95
CA ALA A 932 -43.16 -7.20 13.53
C ALA A 932 -42.72 -7.83 12.20
N ARG A 933 -42.17 -7.02 11.29
CA ARG A 933 -41.54 -7.48 10.04
C ARG A 933 -40.14 -8.08 10.24
N LYS A 934 -39.62 -8.09 11.47
CA LYS A 934 -38.25 -8.46 11.82
C LYS A 934 -37.17 -7.57 11.17
N ASP A 935 -37.56 -6.36 10.76
CA ASP A 935 -36.61 -5.33 10.33
C ASP A 935 -36.05 -4.60 11.57
N PHE A 936 -35.20 -5.32 12.28
CA PHE A 936 -34.62 -4.86 13.54
C PHE A 936 -33.68 -3.66 13.36
N PHE A 937 -33.08 -3.49 12.18
CA PHE A 937 -32.19 -2.37 11.91
C PHE A 937 -32.95 -1.06 11.74
N SER A 938 -34.08 -1.05 11.01
CA SER A 938 -34.95 0.14 10.91
C SER A 938 -35.70 0.40 12.22
N ALA A 939 -36.04 -0.64 12.99
CA ALA A 939 -36.68 -0.50 14.28
C ALA A 939 -35.75 0.12 15.34
N TYR A 940 -34.46 -0.28 15.36
CA TYR A 940 -33.49 0.13 16.37
C TYR A 940 -33.38 1.64 16.59
N PRO A 941 -33.09 2.48 15.57
CA PRO A 941 -32.87 3.92 15.79
C PRO A 941 -34.12 4.60 16.35
N LEU A 942 -35.32 4.19 15.92
CA LEU A 942 -36.60 4.71 16.42
C LEU A 942 -36.85 4.30 17.87
N LEU A 943 -36.71 3.02 18.20
CA LEU A 943 -36.92 2.50 19.56
C LEU A 943 -35.87 3.05 20.53
N SER A 944 -34.62 3.14 20.09
CA SER A 944 -33.53 3.72 20.87
C SER A 944 -33.81 5.19 21.17
N ALA A 945 -34.25 5.98 20.18
CA ALA A 945 -34.61 7.38 20.39
C ALA A 945 -35.80 7.55 21.35
N LEU A 946 -36.85 6.72 21.19
CA LEU A 946 -38.03 6.74 22.05
C LEU A 946 -37.76 6.28 23.49
N SER A 947 -36.74 5.46 23.72
CA SER A 947 -36.39 4.95 25.05
C SER A 947 -35.75 6.00 25.97
N VAL A 948 -35.35 7.15 25.43
CA VAL A 948 -34.68 8.23 26.17
C VAL A 948 -35.72 9.17 26.79
N GLY A 949 -35.69 9.35 28.11
CA GLY A 949 -36.56 10.30 28.83
C GLY A 949 -37.14 9.73 30.12
N PRO A 950 -38.02 10.50 30.82
CA PRO A 950 -38.71 10.00 32.00
C PRO A 950 -39.66 8.83 31.65
N PRO A 951 -39.89 7.89 32.57
CA PRO A 951 -40.77 6.73 32.32
C PRO A 951 -42.19 7.18 31.94
N SER A 952 -42.64 6.77 30.76
CA SER A 952 -44.04 6.81 30.33
C SER A 952 -44.37 5.47 29.65
N PRO A 953 -45.66 5.16 29.38
CA PRO A 953 -46.02 3.92 28.68
C PRO A 953 -45.24 3.73 27.37
N VAL A 954 -45.04 4.80 26.59
CA VAL A 954 -44.29 4.76 25.32
C VAL A 954 -42.81 4.46 25.55
N GLN A 955 -42.14 5.19 26.44
CA GLN A 955 -40.73 4.99 26.78
C GLN A 955 -40.47 3.58 27.34
N THR A 956 -41.37 3.11 28.21
CA THR A 956 -41.26 1.80 28.87
C THR A 956 -41.30 0.67 27.85
N GLU A 957 -42.26 0.74 26.92
CA GLU A 957 -42.38 -0.25 25.85
C GLU A 957 -41.25 -0.13 24.83
N ALA A 958 -40.89 1.09 24.42
CA ALA A 958 -39.80 1.32 23.47
C ALA A 958 -38.46 0.77 24.00
N ALA A 959 -38.15 0.98 25.28
CA ALA A 959 -36.96 0.44 25.92
C ALA A 959 -36.95 -1.10 25.91
N LEU A 960 -38.08 -1.73 26.18
CA LEU A 960 -38.19 -3.20 26.14
C LEU A 960 -38.01 -3.75 24.73
N LEU A 961 -38.72 -3.18 23.75
CA LEU A 961 -38.60 -3.58 22.35
C LEU A 961 -37.18 -3.33 21.82
N CYS A 962 -36.55 -2.22 22.17
CA CYS A 962 -35.17 -1.92 21.81
C CYS A 962 -34.21 -3.00 22.35
N ALA A 963 -34.46 -3.52 23.55
CA ALA A 963 -33.63 -4.57 24.14
C ALA A 963 -33.76 -5.89 23.39
N TYR A 964 -34.96 -6.21 22.93
CA TYR A 964 -35.20 -7.37 22.07
C TYR A 964 -34.59 -7.19 20.68
N VAL A 965 -34.65 -5.99 20.12
CA VAL A 965 -33.95 -5.66 18.86
C VAL A 965 -32.44 -5.88 18.99
N LEU A 966 -31.82 -5.38 20.06
CA LEU A 966 -30.39 -5.58 20.33
C LEU A 966 -30.03 -7.07 20.47
N PHE A 967 -30.89 -7.86 21.13
CA PHE A 967 -30.71 -9.30 21.23
C PHE A 967 -30.70 -9.96 19.84
N HIS A 968 -31.65 -9.63 18.98
CA HIS A 968 -31.73 -10.18 17.62
C HIS A 968 -30.61 -9.68 16.69
N GLN A 969 -30.00 -8.53 16.99
CA GLN A 969 -28.80 -8.03 16.31
C GLN A 969 -27.49 -8.67 16.84
N ASN A 970 -27.57 -9.66 17.73
CA ASN A 970 -26.43 -10.28 18.42
C ASN A 970 -25.61 -9.33 19.32
N ARG A 971 -26.17 -8.17 19.68
CA ARG A 971 -25.57 -7.22 20.61
C ARG A 971 -25.94 -7.59 22.06
N TRP A 972 -25.60 -8.82 22.44
CA TRP A 972 -25.99 -9.41 23.73
C TRP A 972 -25.54 -8.59 24.96
N PRO A 973 -24.33 -7.99 25.00
CA PRO A 973 -23.93 -7.14 26.13
C PRO A 973 -24.82 -5.90 26.28
N ASP A 974 -25.14 -5.23 25.17
CA ASP A 974 -25.99 -4.03 25.16
C ASP A 974 -27.44 -4.37 25.53
N SER A 975 -27.95 -5.48 24.96
CA SER A 975 -29.27 -6.01 25.29
C SER A 975 -29.37 -6.36 26.78
N ALA A 976 -28.40 -7.10 27.32
CA ALA A 976 -28.38 -7.49 28.73
C ALA A 976 -28.37 -6.27 29.66
N LYS A 977 -27.52 -5.27 29.37
CA LYS A 977 -27.46 -4.03 30.14
C LYS A 977 -28.82 -3.33 30.17
N MET A 978 -29.46 -3.17 29.02
CA MET A 978 -30.73 -2.47 28.92
C MET A 978 -31.89 -3.25 29.57
N LEU A 979 -31.90 -4.58 29.48
CA LEU A 979 -32.87 -5.43 30.20
C LEU A 979 -32.72 -5.32 31.72
N VAL A 980 -31.49 -5.31 32.22
CA VAL A 980 -31.21 -5.12 33.66
C VAL A 980 -31.72 -3.75 34.13
N ASP A 981 -31.45 -2.69 33.37
CA ASP A 981 -31.92 -1.34 33.67
C ASP A 981 -33.45 -1.25 33.67
N TRP A 982 -34.10 -1.89 32.69
CA TRP A 982 -35.55 -1.95 32.57
C TRP A 982 -36.20 -2.74 33.72
N LEU A 983 -35.69 -3.94 34.04
CA LEU A 983 -36.22 -4.82 35.08
C LEU A 983 -36.09 -4.23 36.49
N ARG A 984 -35.12 -3.34 36.72
CA ARG A 984 -34.95 -2.65 38.00
C ARG A 984 -36.16 -1.80 38.38
N ILE A 985 -36.84 -1.23 37.38
CA ILE A 985 -37.95 -0.29 37.56
C ILE A 985 -39.29 -1.01 37.33
N HIS A 986 -39.34 -1.94 36.38
CA HIS A 986 -40.59 -2.47 35.82
C HIS A 986 -40.87 -3.95 36.17
N ARG A 987 -40.27 -4.48 37.24
CA ARG A 987 -40.38 -5.89 37.64
C ARG A 987 -41.82 -6.39 37.91
N ALA A 988 -42.75 -5.47 38.14
CA ALA A 988 -44.17 -5.76 38.37
C ALA A 988 -45.03 -5.75 37.09
N LEU A 989 -44.46 -5.38 35.94
CA LEU A 989 -45.19 -5.39 34.66
C LEU A 989 -45.29 -6.81 34.09
N ALA A 990 -46.34 -7.06 33.31
CA ALA A 990 -46.63 -8.37 32.70
C ALA A 990 -45.49 -8.88 31.79
N ASP A 991 -44.68 -7.99 31.22
CA ASP A 991 -43.57 -8.34 30.34
C ASP A 991 -42.28 -8.78 31.07
N ALA A 992 -42.22 -8.63 32.40
CA ALA A 992 -41.02 -8.93 33.19
C ALA A 992 -40.51 -10.38 33.08
N PRO A 993 -41.38 -11.42 33.06
CA PRO A 993 -40.93 -12.80 32.84
C PRO A 993 -40.21 -12.96 31.49
N GLY A 994 -40.77 -12.40 30.40
CA GLY A 994 -40.17 -12.45 29.06
C GLY A 994 -38.81 -11.74 28.99
N ALA A 995 -38.70 -10.57 29.61
CA ALA A 995 -37.45 -9.82 29.71
C ALA A 995 -36.34 -10.62 30.44
N LEU A 996 -36.69 -11.31 31.52
CA LEU A 996 -35.77 -12.18 32.26
C LEU A 996 -35.33 -13.41 31.45
N VAL A 997 -36.22 -13.99 30.62
CA VAL A 997 -35.84 -15.06 29.69
C VAL A 997 -34.80 -14.56 28.69
N THR A 998 -35.05 -13.44 28.02
CA THR A 998 -34.09 -12.87 27.05
C THR A 998 -32.76 -12.50 27.72
N LEU A 999 -32.79 -11.93 28.92
CA LEU A 999 -31.58 -11.64 29.70
C LEU A 999 -30.78 -12.91 30.01
N GLY A 1000 -31.47 -13.99 30.38
CA GLY A 1000 -30.85 -15.30 30.58
C GLY A 1000 -30.19 -15.84 29.32
N GLN A 1001 -30.80 -15.66 28.14
CA GLN A 1001 -30.21 -16.04 26.86
C GLN A 1001 -28.97 -15.19 26.52
N CYS A 1002 -29.00 -13.87 26.75
CA CYS A 1002 -27.81 -13.01 26.58
C CYS A 1002 -26.63 -13.54 27.40
N TYR A 1003 -26.85 -13.82 28.69
CA TYR A 1003 -25.82 -14.39 29.55
C TYR A 1003 -25.34 -15.77 29.07
N LEU A 1004 -26.24 -16.61 28.55
CA LEU A 1004 -25.87 -17.90 27.99
C LEU A 1004 -24.92 -17.75 26.78
N PHE A 1005 -25.23 -16.86 25.84
CA PHE A 1005 -24.40 -16.59 24.66
C PHE A 1005 -23.06 -15.93 25.01
N MET A 1006 -23.02 -15.15 26.09
CA MET A 1006 -21.78 -14.54 26.62
C MET A 1006 -20.95 -15.49 27.49
N GLY A 1007 -21.42 -16.72 27.77
CA GLY A 1007 -20.71 -17.68 28.63
C GLY A 1007 -20.91 -17.47 30.14
N PHE A 1008 -21.81 -16.58 30.55
CA PHE A 1008 -22.16 -16.31 31.95
C PHE A 1008 -23.25 -17.26 32.45
N HIS A 1009 -22.90 -18.55 32.55
CA HIS A 1009 -23.88 -19.63 32.77
C HIS A 1009 -24.61 -19.55 34.13
N LYS A 1010 -23.96 -19.04 35.18
CA LYS A 1010 -24.57 -18.92 36.52
C LYS A 1010 -25.62 -17.82 36.54
N GLU A 1011 -25.31 -16.70 35.91
CA GLU A 1011 -26.16 -15.53 35.72
C GLU A 1011 -27.35 -15.90 34.82
N ALA A 1012 -27.10 -16.63 33.73
CA ALA A 1012 -28.16 -17.18 32.86
C ALA A 1012 -29.16 -18.04 33.65
N ARG A 1013 -28.66 -18.99 34.43
CA ARG A 1013 -29.49 -19.86 35.29
C ARG A 1013 -30.30 -19.06 36.31
N HIS A 1014 -29.70 -18.04 36.92
CA HIS A 1014 -30.39 -17.19 37.89
C HIS A 1014 -31.56 -16.45 37.23
N SER A 1015 -31.32 -15.79 36.10
CA SER A 1015 -32.36 -15.07 35.34
C SER A 1015 -33.51 -15.99 34.92
N PHE A 1016 -33.22 -17.21 34.44
CA PHE A 1016 -34.28 -18.15 34.07
C PHE A 1016 -35.12 -18.61 35.28
N ARG A 1017 -34.50 -18.92 36.42
CA ARG A 1017 -35.25 -19.32 37.62
C ARG A 1017 -36.11 -18.18 38.17
N GLU A 1018 -35.63 -16.95 38.05
CA GLU A 1018 -36.41 -15.78 38.40
C GLU A 1018 -37.62 -15.60 37.46
N ALA A 1019 -37.43 -15.74 36.14
CA ALA A 1019 -38.52 -15.70 35.18
C ALA A 1019 -39.60 -16.72 35.53
N LEU A 1020 -39.19 -17.94 35.87
CA LEU A 1020 -40.08 -19.03 36.27
C LEU A 1020 -40.83 -18.76 37.58
N ALA A 1021 -40.24 -18.02 38.51
CA ALA A 1021 -40.88 -17.64 39.75
C ALA A 1021 -41.97 -16.58 39.54
N LEU A 1022 -41.77 -15.66 38.57
CA LEU A 1022 -42.76 -14.64 38.21
C LEU A 1022 -43.88 -15.18 37.32
N ASP A 1023 -43.58 -16.14 36.44
CA ASP A 1023 -44.56 -16.85 35.62
C ASP A 1023 -44.31 -18.37 35.65
N PRO A 1024 -44.98 -19.11 36.56
CA PRO A 1024 -44.90 -20.57 36.62
C PRO A 1024 -45.36 -21.26 35.33
N GLY A 1025 -46.15 -20.59 34.49
CA GLY A 1025 -46.62 -21.10 33.20
C GLY A 1025 -45.48 -21.37 32.20
N LEU A 1026 -44.34 -20.69 32.34
CA LEU A 1026 -43.14 -20.92 31.53
C LEU A 1026 -42.65 -22.37 31.59
N ALA A 1027 -42.87 -23.07 32.71
CA ALA A 1027 -42.52 -24.49 32.88
C ALA A 1027 -43.18 -25.40 31.85
N ASN A 1028 -44.36 -25.02 31.34
CA ASN A 1028 -45.13 -25.80 30.39
C ASN A 1028 -44.63 -25.63 28.95
N THR A 1029 -43.77 -24.64 28.69
CA THR A 1029 -43.24 -24.38 27.35
C THR A 1029 -41.97 -25.21 27.10
N GLN A 1030 -41.95 -25.95 25.98
CA GLN A 1030 -40.78 -26.76 25.60
C GLN A 1030 -39.50 -25.93 25.37
N PRO A 1031 -39.54 -24.75 24.71
CA PRO A 1031 -38.33 -23.94 24.49
C PRO A 1031 -37.67 -23.47 25.79
N PHE A 1032 -38.45 -23.01 26.76
CA PHE A 1032 -37.92 -22.52 28.03
C PHE A 1032 -37.30 -23.66 28.85
N ARG A 1033 -37.93 -24.83 28.90
CA ARG A 1033 -37.37 -26.02 29.57
C ARG A 1033 -36.01 -26.42 29.00
N ALA A 1034 -35.83 -26.31 27.68
CA ALA A 1034 -34.55 -26.56 27.05
C ALA A 1034 -33.47 -25.55 27.48
N LEU A 1035 -33.79 -24.25 27.49
CA LEU A 1035 -32.87 -23.19 27.92
C LEU A 1035 -32.45 -23.34 29.38
N LEU A 1036 -33.40 -23.58 30.29
CA LEU A 1036 -33.13 -23.76 31.71
C LEU A 1036 -32.27 -25.01 31.95
N ARG A 1037 -32.55 -26.12 31.26
CA ARG A 1037 -31.74 -27.34 31.32
C ARG A 1037 -30.30 -27.10 30.87
N THR A 1038 -30.12 -26.45 29.72
CA THR A 1038 -28.79 -26.10 29.20
C THR A 1038 -28.02 -25.22 30.18
N ALA A 1039 -28.67 -24.22 30.77
CA ALA A 1039 -28.05 -23.35 31.77
C ALA A 1039 -27.69 -24.11 33.07
N ASP A 1040 -28.56 -25.02 33.54
CA ASP A 1040 -28.28 -25.87 34.71
C ASP A 1040 -27.08 -26.80 34.47
N GLU A 1041 -27.01 -27.43 33.30
CA GLU A 1041 -25.91 -28.33 32.90
C GLU A 1041 -24.58 -27.57 32.78
N LEU A 1042 -24.56 -26.42 32.11
CA LEU A 1042 -23.36 -25.60 31.92
C LEU A 1042 -22.89 -24.88 33.20
N ALA A 1043 -23.81 -24.48 34.09
CA ALA A 1043 -23.45 -23.89 35.38
C ALA A 1043 -22.87 -24.92 36.37
N GLY A 1044 -23.17 -26.22 36.18
CA GLY A 1044 -22.69 -27.32 37.01
C GLY A 1044 -21.29 -27.84 36.64
N SER A 1045 -20.83 -27.60 35.41
CA SER A 1045 -19.59 -28.17 34.86
C SER A 1045 -18.29 -27.40 35.16
N GLY A 1046 -18.34 -26.29 35.91
CA GLY A 1046 -17.15 -25.60 36.41
C GLY A 1046 -16.24 -24.94 35.36
N GLY A 1047 -16.73 -24.72 34.13
CA GLY A 1047 -15.97 -24.06 33.06
C GLY A 1047 -15.60 -22.62 33.43
N GLN A 1048 -14.32 -22.26 33.26
CA GLN A 1048 -13.86 -20.87 33.38
C GLN A 1048 -14.40 -20.00 32.22
N PRO A 1049 -14.66 -18.71 32.46
CA PRO A 1049 -15.06 -17.80 31.40
C PRO A 1049 -13.91 -17.59 30.40
N LEU A 1050 -14.24 -17.54 29.11
CA LEU A 1050 -13.37 -16.97 28.08
C LEU A 1050 -13.13 -15.50 28.45
N ASP A 1051 -11.85 -15.13 28.55
CA ASP A 1051 -11.40 -13.81 28.98
C ASP A 1051 -11.73 -12.76 27.89
N SER A 1052 -12.97 -12.27 27.88
CA SER A 1052 -13.36 -11.03 27.21
C SER A 1052 -13.42 -9.95 28.28
N GLY A 1053 -12.48 -9.00 28.22
CA GLY A 1053 -12.24 -7.95 29.21
C GLY A 1053 -13.41 -6.99 29.48
N VAL A 1054 -14.44 -7.49 30.16
CA VAL A 1054 -15.53 -6.69 30.75
C VAL A 1054 -15.68 -7.10 32.22
N ARG A 1055 -14.63 -6.84 33.01
CA ARG A 1055 -14.73 -6.77 34.47
C ARG A 1055 -14.19 -5.42 34.94
N SER A 1056 -15.00 -4.38 34.73
CA SER A 1056 -15.03 -3.21 35.62
C SER A 1056 -16.30 -2.39 35.34
N ARG A 1057 -17.31 -2.59 36.19
CA ARG A 1057 -18.06 -1.52 36.88
C ARG A 1057 -18.79 -2.12 38.05
#